data_AF-A0A496UBP3-F1
#
_entry.id   AF-A0A496UBP3-F1
#
_cell.length_a   1.000
_cell.length_b   1.000
_cell.length_c   1.000
_cell.angle_alpha   90.00
_cell.angle_beta   90.00
_cell.angle_gamma   90.00
#
_symmetry.space_group_name_H-M   'P 1'
#
loop_
_entity.id
_entity.type
_entity.pdbx_description
1 polymer ?
#
loop_
_entity_poly.entity_id
_entity_poly.type
_entity_poly.pdbx_seq_one_letter_code
_entity_poly.pdbx_strand_id
1 'polypeptide(L)'
;MISLTEENKVQKKRVYELARELNISSEALLKVLGELKIEAKSHMSTVRVEDAGRVIEQFEKQKAEAKTRATKKRKRRRRKKKTVVSAETVKNVKKILAKMDSGGAKNRKSKKVRYRKEKQERHEEQRTFDDGEEKILKVTEFTSPAELSQQMGQPVNGVIAACMKLGVMATANQRLDVDTISLVAEELGFTVREVSEYGAEALEEARVSDTDAVREERPPVVTIMGHVDHGKTALLDRIRSANVIATESGGITQHIGAYVATVGDDNQVTFIDTPGHAAFTAMRARGAMVTDIVVLVVASDSRVMPQTKESIEHARAAGIPIIVAITKMDLATANPDFIKQDLAKNNVLVEEWSGNVQCAEVSAITGEGVDELLEMILIQSEMLELTAFPDRLAKGTVLEGRVDARRGSIVNILVQDGTLHEGDAFVAGQYSGRARALFDENDVQILEVPPGYPVQLLGSPGVPSAGDSFIAVENEQEARKVALRRQMVAREKLLHARHRVSLEDFWATTSSDERVLNIIIKSDVSGSAEAIVDTLSKLQNDEVGIDVILSGAGGITERDVDLAAASNAVILGFKVRPDLRARERAAEEGVEISTYNVIYHLEDTVRKALSGLLKPEEKEEFLGSVEVRDTFKVPKIGVIAGCYIVAGKIKRNAKARLVRNGVVLWEGEISSLKHHKDDKREMSAGFECGVGLYRYDDIKVGDTIESFEIIKIAREL
;
A
#
# COMPACT_ATOMS: atom_id res chain seq x y z
N MET A 1 -16.25 -77.40 53.47
CA MET A 1 -14.85 -77.18 53.05
C MET A 1 -14.84 -76.19 51.92
N ILE A 2 -14.09 -75.12 52.13
CA ILE A 2 -13.90 -73.95 51.28
C ILE A 2 -13.12 -74.36 50.02
N SER A 3 -13.55 -73.92 48.85
CA SER A 3 -12.71 -73.20 47.85
C SER A 3 -13.25 -73.33 46.42
N LEU A 4 -13.05 -72.25 45.67
CA LEU A 4 -13.05 -72.10 44.20
C LEU A 4 -14.38 -71.80 43.50
N THR A 5 -14.67 -70.50 43.36
CA THR A 5 -15.01 -69.89 42.06
C THR A 5 -14.53 -68.44 42.03
N GLU A 6 -13.37 -68.20 41.41
CA GLU A 6 -12.88 -66.86 41.06
C GLU A 6 -13.56 -66.39 39.76
N GLU A 7 -14.22 -65.23 39.81
CA GLU A 7 -14.68 -64.50 38.62
C GLU A 7 -13.57 -63.57 38.09
N ASN A 8 -13.03 -63.88 36.92
CA ASN A 8 -12.12 -63.04 36.14
C ASN A 8 -12.85 -61.77 35.62
N LYS A 9 -12.58 -60.59 36.20
CA LYS A 9 -12.95 -59.30 35.61
C LYS A 9 -12.05 -58.97 34.41
N VAL A 10 -12.58 -59.15 33.20
CA VAL A 10 -11.94 -58.79 31.92
C VAL A 10 -11.82 -57.26 31.79
N GLN A 11 -10.58 -56.73 31.75
CA GLN A 11 -10.31 -55.32 31.46
C GLN A 11 -10.69 -54.96 30.00
N LYS A 12 -11.30 -53.79 29.79
CA LYS A 12 -11.69 -53.25 28.48
C LYS A 12 -11.12 -51.82 28.31
N LYS A 13 -10.61 -51.48 27.13
CA LYS A 13 -10.13 -50.13 26.75
C LYS A 13 -11.06 -49.46 25.74
N ARG A 14 -11.17 -48.12 25.72
CA ARG A 14 -11.99 -47.41 24.72
C ARG A 14 -11.21 -47.19 23.41
N VAL A 15 -11.92 -47.21 22.27
CA VAL A 15 -11.32 -47.08 20.93
C VAL A 15 -10.53 -45.78 20.77
N TYR A 16 -11.02 -44.62 21.24
CA TYR A 16 -10.27 -43.37 21.13
C TYR A 16 -8.95 -43.36 21.92
N GLU A 17 -8.88 -44.08 23.05
CA GLU A 17 -7.67 -44.17 23.87
C GLU A 17 -6.62 -45.00 23.15
N LEU A 18 -7.04 -46.11 22.55
CA LEU A 18 -6.18 -46.95 21.72
C LEU A 18 -5.71 -46.21 20.46
N ALA A 19 -6.57 -45.38 19.85
CA ALA A 19 -6.21 -44.56 18.69
C ALA A 19 -5.14 -43.52 19.03
N ARG A 20 -5.27 -42.89 20.21
CA ARG A 20 -4.28 -41.93 20.73
C ARG A 20 -2.95 -42.60 21.06
N GLU A 21 -2.96 -43.79 21.66
CA GLU A 21 -1.74 -44.58 21.91
C GLU A 21 -1.01 -44.93 20.60
N LEU A 22 -1.75 -45.28 19.55
CA LEU A 22 -1.19 -45.63 18.23
C LEU A 22 -0.92 -44.42 17.33
N ASN A 23 -1.27 -43.22 17.79
CA ASN A 23 -1.11 -41.95 17.10
C ASN A 23 -1.75 -41.94 15.70
N ILE A 24 -2.98 -42.48 15.60
CA ILE A 24 -3.81 -42.49 14.40
C ILE A 24 -5.20 -41.93 14.68
N SER A 25 -5.94 -41.53 13.64
CA SER A 25 -7.31 -41.07 13.81
C SER A 25 -8.22 -42.21 14.25
N SER A 26 -9.19 -41.89 15.10
CA SER A 26 -10.16 -42.86 15.59
C SER A 26 -10.99 -43.49 14.46
N GLU A 27 -11.17 -42.79 13.33
CA GLU A 27 -11.82 -43.32 12.12
C GLU A 27 -10.96 -44.37 11.41
N ALA A 28 -9.65 -44.14 11.30
CA ALA A 28 -8.72 -45.12 10.74
C ALA A 28 -8.67 -46.38 11.62
N LEU A 29 -8.67 -46.22 12.94
CA LEU A 29 -8.69 -47.36 13.87
C LEU A 29 -9.99 -48.19 13.76
N LEU A 30 -11.15 -47.54 13.57
CA LEU A 30 -12.42 -48.26 13.35
C LEU A 30 -12.42 -49.09 12.06
N LYS A 31 -11.78 -48.61 10.98
CA LYS A 31 -11.62 -49.39 9.75
C LYS A 31 -10.77 -50.64 9.97
N VAL A 32 -9.65 -50.52 10.70
CA VAL A 32 -8.77 -51.65 11.05
C VAL A 32 -9.49 -52.66 11.94
N LEU A 33 -10.27 -52.19 12.92
CA LEU A 33 -11.10 -53.07 13.76
C LEU A 33 -12.17 -53.82 12.95
N GLY A 34 -12.76 -53.16 11.95
CA GLY A 34 -13.69 -53.78 11.00
C GLY A 34 -13.05 -54.88 10.15
N GLU A 35 -11.84 -54.67 9.63
CA GLU A 35 -11.08 -55.68 8.89
C GLU A 35 -10.78 -56.93 9.74
N LEU A 36 -10.53 -56.73 11.02
CA LEU A 36 -10.28 -57.80 12.00
C LEU A 36 -11.57 -58.46 12.53
N LYS A 37 -12.75 -58.05 12.02
CA LYS A 37 -14.07 -58.51 12.46
C LYS A 37 -14.32 -58.29 13.96
N ILE A 38 -13.74 -57.24 14.54
CA ILE A 38 -13.99 -56.84 15.94
C ILE A 38 -15.12 -55.80 15.94
N GLU A 39 -16.20 -56.07 16.66
CA GLU A 39 -17.37 -55.18 16.69
C GLU A 39 -17.12 -53.90 17.48
N ALA A 40 -16.79 -52.81 16.77
CA ALA A 40 -16.76 -51.45 17.32
C ALA A 40 -17.47 -50.50 16.34
N LYS A 41 -18.59 -49.91 16.76
CA LYS A 41 -19.44 -49.05 15.91
C LYS A 41 -19.14 -47.56 16.05
N SER A 42 -18.45 -47.15 17.12
CA SER A 42 -18.16 -45.75 17.41
C SER A 42 -16.83 -45.59 18.17
N HIS A 43 -16.25 -44.39 18.15
CA HIS A 43 -15.02 -44.04 18.86
C HIS A 43 -15.12 -44.22 20.39
N MET A 44 -16.33 -44.29 20.93
CA MET A 44 -16.61 -44.57 22.35
C MET A 44 -16.80 -46.04 22.68
N SER A 45 -16.81 -46.94 21.68
CA SER A 45 -16.93 -48.38 21.91
C SER A 45 -15.75 -48.91 22.75
N THR A 46 -15.99 -49.95 23.54
CA THR A 46 -14.95 -50.61 24.35
C THR A 46 -14.50 -51.90 23.69
N VAL A 47 -13.19 -52.11 23.63
CA VAL A 47 -12.52 -53.28 23.05
C VAL A 47 -11.82 -54.04 24.17
N ARG A 48 -11.86 -55.37 24.12
CA ARG A 48 -11.15 -56.22 25.10
C ARG A 48 -9.64 -56.04 24.94
N VAL A 49 -8.89 -56.13 26.03
CA VAL A 49 -7.43 -55.92 26.00
C VAL A 49 -6.71 -56.92 25.08
N GLU A 50 -7.22 -58.15 24.97
CA GLU A 50 -6.70 -59.18 24.05
C GLU A 50 -6.83 -58.76 22.58
N ASP A 51 -7.98 -58.19 22.20
CA ASP A 51 -8.25 -57.71 20.85
C ASP A 51 -7.45 -56.44 20.52
N ALA A 52 -7.26 -55.56 21.51
CA ALA A 52 -6.39 -54.40 21.38
C ALA A 52 -4.93 -54.79 21.11
N GLY A 53 -4.43 -55.86 21.75
CA GLY A 53 -3.10 -56.41 21.50
C GLY A 53 -2.89 -56.85 20.04
N ARG A 54 -3.87 -57.55 19.47
CA ARG A 54 -3.83 -58.00 18.06
C ARG A 54 -3.77 -56.84 17.07
N VAL A 55 -4.50 -55.76 17.36
CA VAL A 55 -4.51 -54.55 16.51
C VAL A 55 -3.15 -53.85 16.54
N ILE A 56 -2.52 -53.75 17.72
CA ILE A 56 -1.19 -53.14 17.87
C ILE A 56 -0.15 -53.94 17.07
N GLU A 57 -0.13 -55.27 17.19
CA GLU A 57 0.83 -56.14 16.51
C GLU A 57 0.70 -56.05 14.98
N GLN A 58 -0.54 -56.06 14.46
CA GLN A 58 -0.78 -55.92 13.02
C GLN A 58 -0.39 -54.53 12.51
N PHE A 59 -0.61 -53.48 13.29
CA PHE A 59 -0.23 -52.11 12.93
C PHE A 59 1.29 -51.94 12.88
N GLU A 60 2.02 -52.51 13.82
CA GLU A 60 3.49 -52.51 13.79
C GLU A 60 4.05 -53.25 12.57
N LYS A 61 3.44 -54.38 12.20
CA LYS A 61 3.81 -55.15 11.01
C LYS A 61 3.58 -54.35 9.72
N GLN A 62 2.42 -53.70 9.59
CA GLN A 62 2.14 -52.82 8.44
C GLN A 62 3.06 -51.59 8.39
N LYS A 63 3.41 -51.01 9.53
CA LYS A 63 4.35 -49.88 9.63
C LYS A 63 5.77 -50.27 9.22
N ALA A 64 6.20 -51.50 9.54
CA ALA A 64 7.48 -52.06 9.10
C ALA A 64 7.51 -52.32 7.57
N GLU A 65 6.43 -52.85 7.01
CA GLU A 65 6.28 -53.06 5.56
C GLU A 65 6.22 -51.73 4.78
N ALA A 66 5.54 -50.72 5.32
CA ALA A 66 5.50 -49.38 4.72
C ALA A 66 6.88 -48.70 4.73
N LYS A 67 7.64 -48.81 5.82
CA LYS A 67 9.02 -48.28 5.91
C LYS A 67 9.97 -48.95 4.93
N THR A 68 9.85 -50.27 4.72
CA THR A 68 10.67 -51.01 3.75
C THR A 68 10.30 -50.70 2.29
N ARG A 69 9.01 -50.48 1.98
CA ARG A 69 8.56 -50.01 0.66
C ARG A 69 9.04 -48.57 0.37
N ALA A 70 8.97 -47.67 1.36
CA ALA A 70 9.44 -46.29 1.23
C ALA A 70 10.96 -46.19 1.02
N THR A 71 11.75 -47.01 1.72
CA THR A 71 13.22 -47.08 1.53
C THR A 71 13.61 -47.71 0.19
N LYS A 72 12.88 -48.72 -0.31
CA LYS A 72 13.07 -49.25 -1.67
C LYS A 72 12.75 -48.22 -2.76
N LYS A 73 11.68 -47.40 -2.59
CA LYS A 73 11.34 -46.30 -3.51
C LYS A 73 12.40 -45.18 -3.50
N ARG A 74 12.94 -44.82 -2.32
CA ARG A 74 14.05 -43.85 -2.17
C ARG A 74 15.36 -44.36 -2.78
N LYS A 75 15.71 -45.64 -2.63
CA LYS A 75 16.91 -46.25 -3.26
C LYS A 75 16.78 -46.34 -4.79
N ARG A 76 15.58 -46.59 -5.34
CA ARG A 76 15.33 -46.56 -6.79
C ARG A 76 15.44 -45.15 -7.39
N ARG A 77 14.96 -44.11 -6.68
CA ARG A 77 15.13 -42.70 -7.10
C ARG A 77 16.59 -42.22 -7.01
N ARG A 78 17.37 -42.68 -6.02
CA ARG A 78 18.80 -42.36 -5.90
C ARG A 78 19.71 -43.08 -6.92
N ARG A 79 19.29 -44.23 -7.45
CA ARG A 79 20.03 -44.98 -8.48
C ARG A 79 19.92 -44.40 -9.90
N LYS A 80 18.99 -43.47 -10.16
CA LYS A 80 18.85 -42.79 -11.47
C LYS A 80 19.66 -41.48 -11.60
N LYS A 81 20.45 -41.08 -10.59
CA LYS A 81 21.16 -39.78 -10.59
C LYS A 81 22.63 -39.82 -10.13
N LYS A 82 23.35 -40.93 -10.32
CA LYS A 82 24.81 -40.99 -10.09
C LYS A 82 25.53 -41.90 -11.10
N THR A 83 25.99 -41.29 -12.17
CA THR A 83 27.24 -41.55 -12.90
C THR A 83 28.19 -40.42 -12.42
N VAL A 84 29.49 -40.53 -12.09
CA VAL A 84 30.56 -41.53 -12.12
C VAL A 84 31.53 -41.09 -11.00
N VAL A 85 31.95 -41.95 -10.06
CA VAL A 85 33.24 -41.82 -9.32
C VAL A 85 33.70 -43.22 -8.89
N SER A 86 34.97 -43.54 -9.17
CA SER A 86 35.57 -44.88 -9.11
C SER A 86 35.80 -45.41 -7.69
N ALA A 87 35.90 -46.74 -7.58
CA ALA A 87 35.96 -47.51 -6.34
C ALA A 87 37.32 -47.47 -5.59
N GLU A 88 38.30 -46.71 -6.05
CA GLU A 88 39.65 -46.68 -5.48
C GLU A 88 39.79 -45.71 -4.30
N THR A 89 39.03 -44.62 -4.27
CA THR A 89 39.12 -43.58 -3.22
C THR A 89 38.62 -44.06 -1.86
N VAL A 90 37.70 -45.03 -1.83
CA VAL A 90 37.10 -45.57 -0.59
C VAL A 90 38.05 -46.53 0.15
N LYS A 91 38.99 -47.17 -0.55
CA LYS A 91 39.97 -48.09 0.06
C LYS A 91 41.07 -47.34 0.82
N ASN A 92 41.46 -46.15 0.37
CA ASN A 92 42.54 -45.38 0.99
C ASN A 92 42.12 -44.72 2.30
N VAL A 93 40.87 -44.26 2.43
CA VAL A 93 40.36 -43.64 3.67
C VAL A 93 40.26 -44.64 4.83
N LYS A 94 39.92 -45.91 4.55
CA LYS A 94 39.83 -46.96 5.59
C LYS A 94 41.18 -47.39 6.16
N LYS A 95 42.28 -47.27 5.41
CA LYS A 95 43.63 -47.61 5.90
C LYS A 95 44.23 -46.55 6.82
N ILE A 96 43.81 -45.29 6.69
CA ILE A 96 44.32 -44.18 7.51
C ILE A 96 43.67 -44.18 8.90
N LEU A 97 42.36 -44.46 8.97
CA LEU A 97 41.62 -44.50 10.23
C LEU A 97 42.02 -45.65 11.17
N ALA A 98 42.57 -46.74 10.64
CA ALA A 98 42.97 -47.91 11.44
C ALA A 98 44.35 -47.75 12.13
N LYS A 99 45.13 -46.70 11.82
CA LYS A 99 46.47 -46.46 12.39
C LYS A 99 46.50 -45.47 13.56
N MET A 100 45.36 -44.90 13.96
CA MET A 100 45.30 -43.87 15.01
C MET A 100 44.90 -44.38 16.41
N ASP A 101 44.59 -45.67 16.59
CA ASP A 101 43.90 -46.15 17.82
C ASP A 101 44.72 -47.11 18.70
N SER A 102 46.06 -46.98 18.74
CA SER A 102 46.90 -47.76 19.65
C SER A 102 47.90 -46.89 20.43
N GLY A 103 47.55 -46.52 21.67
CA GLY A 103 48.53 -46.10 22.68
C GLY A 103 48.02 -45.19 23.81
N GLY A 104 48.02 -45.69 25.05
CA GLY A 104 48.35 -44.87 26.23
C GLY A 104 47.25 -44.49 27.23
N ALA A 105 46.62 -45.48 27.88
CA ALA A 105 45.57 -45.29 28.89
C ALA A 105 46.01 -44.75 30.28
N LYS A 106 47.25 -44.25 30.47
CA LYS A 106 47.73 -43.80 31.80
C LYS A 106 47.86 -42.28 32.01
N ASN A 107 47.61 -41.44 31.00
CA ASN A 107 47.73 -39.97 31.11
C ASN A 107 46.38 -39.21 31.16
N ARG A 108 45.25 -39.91 31.29
CA ARG A 108 43.90 -39.29 31.23
C ARG A 108 43.41 -38.65 32.54
N LYS A 109 43.97 -39.00 33.71
CA LYS A 109 43.48 -38.47 35.00
C LYS A 109 44.04 -37.08 35.34
N SER A 110 45.28 -36.74 34.99
CA SER A 110 45.85 -35.40 35.24
C SER A 110 45.36 -34.34 34.24
N LYS A 111 45.16 -34.72 32.97
CA LYS A 111 44.60 -33.83 31.93
C LYS A 111 43.15 -33.43 32.20
N LYS A 112 42.33 -34.30 32.81
CA LYS A 112 40.90 -34.03 33.05
C LYS A 112 40.65 -33.05 34.21
N VAL A 113 41.59 -32.98 35.17
CA VAL A 113 41.55 -32.00 36.28
C VAL A 113 42.09 -30.65 35.80
N ARG A 114 43.17 -30.65 35.00
CA ARG A 114 43.71 -29.42 34.40
C ARG A 114 42.75 -28.78 33.40
N TYR A 115 42.07 -29.58 32.58
CA TYR A 115 41.05 -29.09 31.64
C TYR A 115 39.77 -28.60 32.35
N ARG A 116 39.45 -29.10 33.56
CA ARG A 116 38.33 -28.58 34.35
C ARG A 116 38.68 -27.25 35.03
N LYS A 117 39.92 -27.11 35.52
CA LYS A 117 40.43 -25.83 36.05
C LYS A 117 40.60 -24.79 34.96
N GLU A 118 41.21 -25.12 33.81
CA GLU A 118 41.34 -24.22 32.66
C GLU A 118 39.98 -23.85 32.04
N LYS A 119 38.97 -24.71 32.14
CA LYS A 119 37.60 -24.38 31.68
C LYS A 119 36.82 -23.54 32.69
N GLN A 120 37.14 -23.64 33.99
CA GLN A 120 36.61 -22.75 35.02
C GLN A 120 37.32 -21.39 35.00
N GLU A 121 38.64 -21.36 34.87
CA GLU A 121 39.45 -20.15 34.72
C GLU A 121 39.14 -19.45 33.39
N ARG A 122 38.91 -20.15 32.27
CA ARG A 122 38.37 -19.50 31.05
C ARG A 122 36.95 -18.99 31.20
N HIS A 123 36.10 -19.66 32.00
CA HIS A 123 34.74 -19.16 32.28
C HIS A 123 34.74 -17.98 33.24
N GLU A 124 35.77 -17.85 34.10
CA GLU A 124 35.96 -16.73 35.02
C GLU A 124 36.71 -15.57 34.35
N GLU A 125 37.68 -15.83 33.47
CA GLU A 125 38.38 -14.85 32.63
C GLU A 125 37.51 -14.35 31.46
N GLN A 126 36.58 -15.16 30.92
CA GLN A 126 35.53 -14.68 30.00
C GLN A 126 34.45 -13.87 30.72
N ARG A 127 34.34 -13.97 32.05
CA ARG A 127 33.40 -13.15 32.85
C ARG A 127 34.00 -11.82 33.30
N THR A 128 35.33 -11.64 33.22
CA THR A 128 36.01 -10.42 33.67
C THR A 128 36.53 -9.55 32.52
N PHE A 129 36.24 -9.91 31.26
CA PHE A 129 36.60 -9.14 30.07
C PHE A 129 35.42 -8.66 29.20
N ASP A 130 34.16 -8.79 29.66
CA ASP A 130 32.97 -8.50 28.84
C ASP A 130 31.99 -7.47 29.44
N ASP A 131 32.34 -6.80 30.54
CA ASP A 131 31.44 -5.84 31.23
C ASP A 131 31.35 -4.45 30.55
N GLY A 132 31.76 -4.35 29.27
CA GLY A 132 31.78 -3.10 28.51
C GLY A 132 30.89 -3.04 27.27
N GLU A 133 30.49 -4.18 26.69
CA GLU A 133 29.79 -4.21 25.38
C GLU A 133 28.39 -4.87 25.40
N GLU A 134 27.95 -5.53 26.47
CA GLU A 134 26.66 -6.27 26.54
C GLU A 134 25.41 -5.42 26.89
N LYS A 135 25.31 -4.18 26.40
CA LYS A 135 24.07 -3.40 26.55
C LYS A 135 23.40 -3.02 25.25
N ILE A 136 23.91 -3.46 24.10
CA ILE A 136 23.33 -3.11 22.81
C ILE A 136 22.41 -4.23 22.31
N LEU A 137 21.09 -4.02 22.36
CA LEU A 137 20.10 -4.92 21.77
C LEU A 137 19.94 -4.63 20.28
N LYS A 138 20.11 -5.68 19.45
CA LYS A 138 19.84 -5.63 18.02
C LYS A 138 18.39 -6.03 17.77
N VAL A 139 17.53 -5.04 17.60
CA VAL A 139 16.10 -5.25 17.37
C VAL A 139 15.71 -4.83 15.95
N THR A 140 14.74 -5.54 15.40
CA THR A 140 14.12 -5.22 14.11
C THR A 140 12.90 -4.33 14.30
N GLU A 141 12.38 -3.75 13.21
CA GLU A 141 11.20 -2.86 13.22
C GLU A 141 10.03 -3.35 14.10
N PHE A 142 9.81 -4.67 14.12
CA PHE A 142 8.83 -5.33 14.98
C PHE A 142 9.47 -6.51 15.71
N THR A 143 9.47 -6.45 17.04
CA THR A 143 10.00 -7.53 17.89
C THR A 143 8.99 -7.83 18.99
N SER A 144 8.75 -9.11 19.29
CA SER A 144 7.86 -9.51 20.38
C SER A 144 8.56 -9.47 21.75
N PRO A 145 7.85 -9.27 22.87
CA PRO A 145 8.39 -9.41 24.21
C PRO A 145 9.07 -10.75 24.47
N ALA A 146 8.62 -11.84 23.81
CA ALA A 146 9.25 -13.14 23.88
C ALA A 146 10.63 -13.19 23.19
N GLU A 147 10.78 -12.54 22.03
CA GLU A 147 12.06 -12.40 21.33
C GLU A 147 13.00 -11.45 22.07
N LEU A 148 12.50 -10.33 22.60
CA LEU A 148 13.25 -9.42 23.47
C LEU A 148 13.74 -10.13 24.73
N SER A 149 12.87 -10.92 25.36
CA SER A 149 13.23 -11.76 26.51
C SER A 149 14.37 -12.72 26.20
N GLN A 150 14.40 -13.32 25.01
CA GLN A 150 15.50 -14.19 24.58
C GLN A 150 16.80 -13.41 24.33
N GLN A 151 16.72 -12.23 23.70
CA GLN A 151 17.90 -11.39 23.44
C GLN A 151 18.49 -10.78 24.72
N MET A 152 17.64 -10.40 25.67
CA MET A 152 18.02 -9.78 26.95
C MET A 152 18.39 -10.81 28.02
N GLY A 153 18.15 -12.10 27.77
CA GLY A 153 18.33 -13.16 28.77
C GLY A 153 17.42 -13.03 30.01
N GLN A 154 16.35 -12.23 29.92
CA GLN A 154 15.40 -11.98 31.02
C GLN A 154 14.12 -12.80 30.85
N PRO A 155 13.40 -13.15 31.93
CA PRO A 155 12.11 -13.83 31.82
C PRO A 155 11.05 -12.95 31.14
N VAL A 156 10.24 -13.55 30.25
CA VAL A 156 9.17 -12.88 29.47
C VAL A 156 8.25 -12.02 30.36
N ASN A 157 7.93 -12.51 31.56
CA ASN A 157 7.09 -11.79 32.52
C ASN A 157 7.71 -10.46 32.98
N GLY A 158 9.04 -10.37 33.05
CA GLY A 158 9.75 -9.13 33.40
C GLY A 158 9.64 -8.08 32.29
N VAL A 159 9.76 -8.51 31.03
CA VAL A 159 9.61 -7.65 29.85
C VAL A 159 8.15 -7.16 29.72
N ILE A 160 7.17 -8.04 29.93
CA ILE A 160 5.74 -7.65 29.93
C ILE A 160 5.42 -6.68 31.07
N ALA A 161 5.98 -6.89 32.26
CA ALA A 161 5.80 -5.98 33.39
C ALA A 161 6.39 -4.59 33.11
N ALA A 162 7.53 -4.51 32.42
CA ALA A 162 8.11 -3.25 31.96
C ALA A 162 7.20 -2.55 30.93
N CYS A 163 6.65 -3.29 29.96
CA CYS A 163 5.67 -2.76 29.01
C CYS A 163 4.44 -2.17 29.74
N MET A 164 3.91 -2.88 30.74
CA MET A 164 2.75 -2.41 31.52
C MET A 164 3.04 -1.16 32.34
N LYS A 165 4.25 -1.02 32.90
CA LYS A 165 4.68 0.19 33.62
C LYS A 165 4.72 1.42 32.72
N LEU A 166 5.11 1.23 31.46
CA LEU A 166 5.14 2.28 30.43
C LEU A 166 3.76 2.54 29.81
N GLY A 167 2.70 1.92 30.34
CA GLY A 167 1.32 2.10 29.87
C GLY A 167 0.96 1.27 28.64
N VAL A 168 1.84 0.39 28.17
CA VAL A 168 1.59 -0.47 27.00
C VAL A 168 1.19 -1.87 27.45
N MET A 169 -0.08 -2.24 27.23
CA MET A 169 -0.54 -3.60 27.46
C MET A 169 -0.11 -4.49 26.29
N ALA A 170 0.91 -5.31 26.53
CA ALA A 170 1.47 -6.22 25.54
C ALA A 170 1.35 -7.69 25.98
N THR A 171 0.98 -8.57 25.06
CA THR A 171 1.07 -10.03 25.27
C THR A 171 2.44 -10.57 24.83
N ALA A 172 2.85 -11.75 25.31
CA ALA A 172 4.19 -12.31 25.05
C ALA A 172 4.58 -12.37 23.56
N ASN A 173 3.61 -12.64 22.68
CA ASN A 173 3.81 -12.78 21.24
C ASN A 173 3.35 -11.56 20.44
N GLN A 174 2.84 -10.52 21.10
CA GLN A 174 2.46 -9.28 20.43
C GLN A 174 3.72 -8.58 19.98
N ARG A 175 3.81 -8.28 18.69
CA ARG A 175 4.94 -7.50 18.18
C ARG A 175 4.78 -6.05 18.61
N LEU A 176 5.88 -5.45 19.03
CA LEU A 176 5.98 -4.05 19.43
C LEU A 176 6.82 -3.29 18.39
N ASP A 177 6.53 -2.01 18.23
CA ASP A 177 7.26 -1.07 17.38
C ASP A 177 8.58 -0.64 18.04
N VAL A 178 9.54 -0.20 17.22
CA VAL A 178 10.90 0.19 17.67
C VAL A 178 10.87 1.24 18.78
N ASP A 179 9.94 2.20 18.71
CA ASP A 179 9.83 3.26 19.71
C ASP A 179 9.44 2.69 21.07
N THR A 180 8.39 1.84 21.10
CA THR A 180 8.00 1.11 22.31
C THR A 180 9.10 0.16 22.80
N ILE A 181 9.78 -0.54 21.89
CA ILE A 181 10.88 -1.45 22.24
C ILE A 181 12.04 -0.68 22.87
N SER A 182 12.39 0.48 22.34
CA SER A 182 13.46 1.34 22.84
C SER A 182 13.14 1.83 24.24
N LEU A 183 11.90 2.27 24.49
CA LEU A 183 11.43 2.66 25.82
C LEU A 183 11.49 1.50 26.82
N VAL A 184 11.04 0.31 26.42
CA VAL A 184 11.07 -0.90 27.27
C VAL A 184 12.49 -1.37 27.55
N ALA A 185 13.38 -1.27 26.56
CA ALA A 185 14.78 -1.63 26.67
C ALA A 185 15.54 -0.66 27.59
N GLU A 186 15.28 0.65 27.48
CA GLU A 186 15.86 1.69 28.35
C GLU A 186 15.48 1.50 29.81
N GLU A 187 14.20 1.21 30.10
CA GLU A 187 13.72 0.89 31.45
C GLU A 187 14.41 -0.35 32.04
N LEU A 188 14.81 -1.29 31.18
CA LEU A 188 15.54 -2.51 31.54
C LEU A 188 17.07 -2.35 31.47
N GLY A 189 17.56 -1.15 31.15
CA GLY A 189 18.98 -0.80 31.16
C GLY A 189 19.78 -1.21 29.91
N PHE A 190 19.11 -1.43 28.78
CA PHE A 190 19.70 -1.76 27.48
C PHE A 190 19.51 -0.61 26.49
N THR A 191 20.53 -0.36 25.66
CA THR A 191 20.43 0.54 24.51
C THR A 191 20.03 -0.26 23.28
N VAL A 192 19.04 0.23 22.55
CA VAL A 192 18.60 -0.37 21.30
C VAL A 192 19.43 0.17 20.15
N ARG A 193 20.03 -0.73 19.38
CA ARG A 193 20.53 -0.42 18.04
C ARG A 193 19.57 -1.06 17.06
N GLU A 194 18.84 -0.22 16.35
CA GLU A 194 18.05 -0.66 15.21
C GLU A 194 19.01 -1.29 14.20
N VAL A 195 18.81 -2.57 13.93
CA VAL A 195 19.47 -3.24 12.83
C VAL A 195 18.40 -3.40 11.77
N SER A 196 18.60 -2.71 10.66
CA SER A 196 17.81 -2.89 9.44
C SER A 196 18.19 -4.26 8.86
N GLU A 197 17.71 -5.34 9.49
CA GLU A 197 17.87 -6.71 8.99
C GLU A 197 16.89 -6.95 7.82
N TYR A 198 16.76 -5.96 6.93
CA TYR A 198 15.91 -5.98 5.73
C TYR A 198 16.42 -6.95 4.67
N GLY A 199 17.49 -7.69 4.96
CA GLY A 199 18.27 -8.46 4.01
C GLY A 199 18.90 -7.60 2.91
N ALA A 200 18.52 -6.33 2.77
CA ALA A 200 19.00 -5.41 1.75
C ALA A 200 20.48 -5.12 1.96
N GLU A 201 20.89 -4.78 3.18
CA GLU A 201 22.30 -4.56 3.52
C GLU A 201 23.13 -5.82 3.34
N ALA A 202 22.65 -6.98 3.81
CA ALA A 202 23.37 -8.25 3.63
C ALA A 202 23.47 -8.69 2.16
N LEU A 203 22.44 -8.42 1.34
CA LEU A 203 22.45 -8.66 -0.10
C LEU A 203 23.38 -7.68 -0.82
N GLU A 204 23.41 -6.42 -0.38
CA GLU A 204 24.29 -5.39 -0.93
C GLU A 204 25.76 -5.66 -0.55
N GLU A 205 26.03 -6.09 0.68
CA GLU A 205 27.35 -6.54 1.12
C GLU A 205 27.82 -7.77 0.32
N ALA A 206 26.94 -8.73 0.05
CA ALA A 206 27.25 -9.88 -0.81
C ALA A 206 27.60 -9.42 -2.24
N ARG A 207 26.88 -8.43 -2.77
CA ARG A 207 27.09 -7.86 -4.11
C ARG A 207 28.41 -7.09 -4.25
N VAL A 208 28.84 -6.40 -3.18
CA VAL A 208 30.03 -5.53 -3.18
C VAL A 208 31.31 -6.30 -2.82
N SER A 209 31.20 -7.56 -2.41
CA SER A 209 32.33 -8.37 -1.94
C SER A 209 33.41 -8.66 -3.01
N ASP A 210 33.10 -8.49 -4.30
CA ASP A 210 34.09 -8.54 -5.39
C ASP A 210 34.83 -7.19 -5.51
N THR A 211 36.04 -7.16 -4.96
CA THR A 211 36.93 -5.99 -4.89
C THR A 211 37.63 -5.62 -6.20
N ASP A 212 37.49 -6.45 -7.26
CA ASP A 212 38.18 -6.24 -8.55
C ASP A 212 37.30 -5.60 -9.65
N ALA A 213 36.07 -5.16 -9.31
CA ALA A 213 35.15 -4.58 -10.29
C ALA A 213 35.64 -3.21 -10.80
N VAL A 214 35.66 -3.04 -12.12
CA VAL A 214 36.05 -1.78 -12.78
C VAL A 214 34.86 -0.83 -12.83
N ARG A 215 35.12 0.47 -12.57
CA ARG A 215 34.14 1.52 -12.81
C ARG A 215 34.18 1.92 -14.27
N GLU A 216 33.03 1.89 -14.92
CA GLU A 216 32.83 2.37 -16.28
C GLU A 216 31.86 3.56 -16.27
N GLU A 217 31.97 4.41 -17.28
CA GLU A 217 31.02 5.50 -17.53
C GLU A 217 29.66 4.91 -17.90
N ARG A 218 28.59 5.51 -17.37
CA ARG A 218 27.21 5.09 -17.66
C ARG A 218 26.40 6.25 -18.23
N PRO A 219 25.34 5.97 -19.03
CA PRO A 219 24.49 7.02 -19.54
C PRO A 219 23.76 7.76 -18.40
N PRO A 220 23.59 9.09 -18.52
CA PRO A 220 22.81 9.86 -17.57
C PRO A 220 21.33 9.50 -17.63
N VAL A 221 20.70 9.45 -16.46
CA VAL A 221 19.26 9.26 -16.34
C VAL A 221 18.61 10.61 -16.04
N VAL A 222 17.71 11.04 -16.90
CA VAL A 222 17.16 12.39 -16.93
C VAL A 222 15.65 12.35 -16.76
N THR A 223 15.11 13.01 -15.73
CA THR A 223 13.65 13.15 -15.60
C THR A 223 13.19 14.47 -16.20
N ILE A 224 12.10 14.44 -16.98
CA ILE A 224 11.42 15.66 -17.42
C ILE A 224 10.28 16.01 -16.46
N MET A 225 10.32 17.20 -15.90
CA MET A 225 9.32 17.73 -14.97
C MET A 225 8.74 19.06 -15.44
N GLY A 226 7.59 19.42 -14.90
CA GLY A 226 6.88 20.64 -15.29
C GLY A 226 5.36 20.49 -15.25
N HIS A 227 4.68 21.61 -15.48
CA HIS A 227 3.22 21.70 -15.46
C HIS A 227 2.57 20.94 -16.64
N VAL A 228 1.27 20.68 -16.52
CA VAL A 228 0.44 20.21 -17.65
C VAL A 228 0.48 21.24 -18.79
N ASP A 229 0.43 20.77 -20.04
CA ASP A 229 0.43 21.59 -21.27
C ASP A 229 1.67 22.48 -21.50
N HIS A 230 2.75 22.26 -20.74
CA HIS A 230 4.05 22.87 -21.01
C HIS A 230 4.85 22.13 -22.09
N GLY A 231 4.27 21.14 -22.78
CA GLY A 231 4.92 20.47 -23.91
C GLY A 231 6.00 19.44 -23.53
N LYS A 232 5.96 18.87 -22.31
CA LYS A 232 6.89 17.80 -21.87
C LYS A 232 6.87 16.61 -22.82
N THR A 233 5.71 15.99 -23.01
CA THR A 233 5.53 14.85 -23.90
C THR A 233 5.88 15.21 -25.35
N ALA A 234 5.64 16.47 -25.77
CA ALA A 234 5.95 16.92 -27.12
C ALA A 234 7.46 17.03 -27.36
N LEU A 235 8.20 17.56 -26.38
CA LEU A 235 9.65 17.58 -26.40
C LEU A 235 10.22 16.16 -26.48
N LEU A 236 9.66 15.23 -25.72
CA LEU A 236 10.10 13.84 -25.71
C LEU A 236 9.76 13.08 -26.99
N ASP A 237 8.58 13.32 -27.55
CA ASP A 237 8.20 12.81 -28.86
C ASP A 237 9.16 13.28 -29.95
N ARG A 238 9.59 14.55 -29.89
CA ARG A 238 10.57 15.11 -30.81
C ARG A 238 11.94 14.44 -30.65
N ILE A 239 12.45 14.33 -29.42
CA ILE A 239 13.74 13.68 -29.13
C ILE A 239 13.74 12.22 -29.63
N ARG A 240 12.63 11.51 -29.48
CA ARG A 240 12.49 10.10 -29.86
C ARG A 240 12.13 9.90 -31.35
N SER A 241 11.86 10.97 -32.11
CA SER A 241 11.25 10.87 -33.45
C SER A 241 9.98 9.99 -33.47
N ALA A 242 9.16 10.09 -32.43
CA ALA A 242 7.94 9.29 -32.22
C ALA A 242 6.72 10.20 -32.03
N ASN A 243 5.52 9.62 -31.93
CA ASN A 243 4.27 10.38 -31.75
C ASN A 243 3.35 9.70 -30.71
N VAL A 244 3.78 9.69 -29.45
CA VAL A 244 3.01 9.13 -28.33
C VAL A 244 1.81 10.00 -27.97
N ILE A 245 1.88 11.33 -28.12
CA ILE A 245 0.74 12.22 -27.84
C ILE A 245 -0.52 11.81 -28.61
N ALA A 246 -0.38 11.42 -29.87
CA ALA A 246 -1.51 10.99 -30.71
C ALA A 246 -2.13 9.66 -30.24
N THR A 247 -1.41 8.88 -29.45
CA THR A 247 -1.79 7.52 -29.05
C THR A 247 -2.32 7.48 -27.62
N GLU A 248 -2.00 8.46 -26.78
CA GLU A 248 -2.45 8.54 -25.39
C GLU A 248 -3.89 9.06 -25.23
N SER A 249 -4.66 8.38 -24.37
CA SER A 249 -6.03 8.79 -24.05
C SER A 249 -6.04 10.12 -23.30
N GLY A 250 -6.71 11.12 -23.89
CA GLY A 250 -6.81 12.48 -23.34
C GLY A 250 -5.61 13.37 -23.65
N GLY A 251 -4.64 12.91 -24.46
CA GLY A 251 -3.48 13.71 -24.88
C GLY A 251 -2.50 14.06 -23.76
N ILE A 252 -2.49 13.30 -22.66
CA ILE A 252 -1.64 13.54 -21.48
C ILE A 252 -0.92 12.26 -21.02
N THR A 253 0.35 12.41 -20.59
CA THR A 253 1.11 11.35 -19.94
C THR A 253 0.51 11.03 -18.57
N GLN A 254 0.13 9.78 -18.34
CA GLN A 254 -0.51 9.32 -17.08
C GLN A 254 0.25 8.18 -16.37
N HIS A 255 1.35 7.71 -16.95
CA HIS A 255 2.22 6.65 -16.42
C HIS A 255 3.68 7.11 -16.45
N ILE A 256 4.56 6.47 -15.69
CA ILE A 256 6.00 6.73 -15.78
C ILE A 256 6.58 5.92 -16.92
N GLY A 257 6.97 6.60 -18.00
CA GLY A 257 7.69 5.99 -19.12
C GLY A 257 9.19 6.15 -18.95
N ALA A 258 9.97 5.15 -19.35
CA ALA A 258 11.41 5.28 -19.51
C ALA A 258 11.83 4.77 -20.89
N TYR A 259 12.75 5.48 -21.54
CA TYR A 259 13.26 5.14 -22.86
C TYR A 259 14.64 5.73 -23.06
N VAL A 260 15.36 5.21 -24.05
CA VAL A 260 16.72 5.65 -24.37
C VAL A 260 16.72 6.46 -25.66
N ALA A 261 17.41 7.59 -25.65
CA ALA A 261 17.68 8.40 -26.84
C ALA A 261 19.18 8.40 -27.13
N THR A 262 19.54 8.26 -28.40
CA THR A 262 20.91 8.42 -28.87
C THR A 262 21.15 9.87 -29.26
N VAL A 263 22.22 10.46 -28.72
CA VAL A 263 22.64 11.85 -28.97
C VAL A 263 24.00 11.81 -29.68
N GLY A 264 24.06 12.39 -30.88
CA GLY A 264 25.28 12.34 -31.71
C GLY A 264 25.56 10.93 -32.24
N ASP A 265 26.86 10.58 -32.32
CA ASP A 265 27.28 9.32 -32.94
C ASP A 265 27.23 8.10 -32.00
N ASP A 266 27.44 8.25 -30.67
CA ASP A 266 27.49 7.13 -29.72
C ASP A 266 26.99 7.42 -28.28
N ASN A 267 26.61 8.67 -27.93
CA ASN A 267 26.19 8.96 -26.57
C ASN A 267 24.73 8.57 -26.34
N GLN A 268 24.43 7.95 -25.20
CA GLN A 268 23.08 7.49 -24.86
C GLN A 268 22.57 8.24 -23.62
N VAL A 269 21.30 8.64 -23.65
CA VAL A 269 20.64 9.34 -22.55
C VAL A 269 19.33 8.62 -22.24
N THR A 270 19.14 8.25 -20.99
CA THR A 270 17.89 7.60 -20.55
C THR A 270 16.94 8.66 -20.02
N PHE A 271 15.78 8.80 -20.64
CA PHE A 271 14.75 9.75 -20.20
C PHE A 271 13.66 9.06 -19.40
N ILE A 272 13.24 9.69 -18.31
CA ILE A 272 12.06 9.33 -17.52
C ILE A 272 10.99 10.40 -17.74
N ASP A 273 9.88 10.01 -18.36
CA ASP A 273 8.70 10.87 -18.53
C ASP A 273 7.82 10.79 -17.28
N THR A 274 7.57 11.93 -16.64
CA THR A 274 6.70 12.02 -15.46
C THR A 274 5.41 12.79 -15.74
N PRO A 275 4.24 12.28 -15.29
CA PRO A 275 2.97 12.97 -15.44
C PRO A 275 2.96 14.38 -14.83
N GLY A 276 2.37 15.35 -15.54
CA GLY A 276 2.27 16.75 -15.07
C GLY A 276 1.16 17.01 -14.06
N HIS A 277 0.09 16.22 -14.07
CA HIS A 277 -1.10 16.50 -13.27
C HIS A 277 -0.80 16.49 -11.75
N ALA A 278 -1.45 17.39 -10.99
CA ALA A 278 -1.31 17.52 -9.54
C ALA A 278 -1.42 16.18 -8.78
N ALA A 279 -2.43 15.36 -9.09
CA ALA A 279 -2.61 13.97 -8.67
C ALA A 279 -1.35 13.08 -8.64
N PHE A 280 -0.35 13.33 -9.49
CA PHE A 280 0.82 12.47 -9.65
C PHE A 280 2.07 13.00 -8.91
N THR A 281 1.89 13.74 -7.82
CA THR A 281 3.00 14.20 -6.95
C THR A 281 3.94 13.07 -6.55
N ALA A 282 3.41 11.93 -6.09
CA ALA A 282 4.23 10.78 -5.68
C ALA A 282 5.06 10.22 -6.85
N MET A 283 4.53 10.23 -8.07
CA MET A 283 5.26 9.81 -9.27
C MET A 283 6.40 10.78 -9.61
N ARG A 284 6.18 12.10 -9.46
CA ARG A 284 7.23 13.10 -9.67
C ARG A 284 8.36 12.95 -8.64
N ALA A 285 8.01 12.81 -7.36
CA ALA A 285 9.00 12.58 -6.30
C ALA A 285 9.85 11.34 -6.59
N ARG A 286 9.21 10.23 -7.02
CA ARG A 286 9.91 9.00 -7.44
C ARG A 286 10.80 9.21 -8.66
N GLY A 287 10.32 9.94 -9.67
CA GLY A 287 11.10 10.30 -10.84
C GLY A 287 12.38 11.04 -10.46
N ALA A 288 12.27 12.07 -9.60
CA ALA A 288 13.43 12.79 -9.09
C ALA A 288 14.43 11.83 -8.43
N MET A 289 14.02 11.06 -7.42
CA MET A 289 14.94 10.23 -6.63
C MET A 289 15.76 9.20 -7.42
N VAL A 290 15.30 8.82 -8.61
CA VAL A 290 15.91 7.78 -9.44
C VAL A 290 16.85 8.37 -10.50
N THR A 291 16.84 9.70 -10.70
CA THR A 291 17.57 10.37 -11.78
C THR A 291 18.78 11.16 -11.34
N ASP A 292 19.69 11.36 -12.28
CA ASP A 292 20.94 12.09 -12.10
C ASP A 292 20.77 13.59 -12.42
N ILE A 293 19.82 13.92 -13.32
CA ILE A 293 19.55 15.28 -13.79
C ILE A 293 18.03 15.46 -13.93
N VAL A 294 17.51 16.63 -13.56
CA VAL A 294 16.11 17.02 -13.83
C VAL A 294 16.06 18.12 -14.89
N VAL A 295 15.31 17.87 -15.96
CA VAL A 295 14.97 18.90 -16.96
C VAL A 295 13.61 19.51 -16.59
N LEU A 296 13.63 20.77 -16.17
CA LEU A 296 12.44 21.53 -15.82
C LEU A 296 11.90 22.24 -17.07
N VAL A 297 10.75 21.78 -17.55
CA VAL A 297 10.07 22.32 -18.72
C VAL A 297 9.08 23.41 -18.32
N VAL A 298 9.29 24.61 -18.86
CA VAL A 298 8.41 25.76 -18.65
C VAL A 298 8.04 26.34 -20.00
N ALA A 299 6.75 26.52 -20.28
CA ALA A 299 6.35 27.10 -21.56
C ALA A 299 6.55 28.63 -21.58
N SER A 300 6.98 29.18 -22.70
CA SER A 300 7.22 30.62 -22.89
C SER A 300 5.94 31.47 -22.80
N ASP A 301 4.78 30.86 -23.08
CA ASP A 301 3.45 31.49 -23.02
C ASP A 301 2.84 31.46 -21.61
N SER A 302 3.44 30.70 -20.69
CA SER A 302 2.90 30.39 -19.37
C SER A 302 3.91 30.75 -18.29
N ARG A 303 3.48 31.47 -17.24
CA ARG A 303 4.38 31.75 -16.09
C ARG A 303 4.70 30.48 -15.30
N VAL A 304 5.59 30.59 -14.32
CA VAL A 304 5.89 29.51 -13.39
C VAL A 304 4.64 29.14 -12.57
N MET A 305 4.06 27.98 -12.88
CA MET A 305 2.83 27.45 -12.27
C MET A 305 3.11 26.65 -10.98
N PRO A 306 2.09 26.37 -10.14
CA PRO A 306 2.28 25.62 -8.89
C PRO A 306 2.97 24.26 -9.05
N GLN A 307 2.63 23.48 -10.08
CA GLN A 307 3.28 22.18 -10.34
C GLN A 307 4.77 22.33 -10.73
N THR A 308 5.14 23.43 -11.37
CA THR A 308 6.54 23.77 -11.65
C THR A 308 7.29 24.06 -10.35
N LYS A 309 6.68 24.80 -9.41
CA LYS A 309 7.27 25.05 -8.08
C LYS A 309 7.47 23.75 -7.30
N GLU A 310 6.46 22.89 -7.31
CA GLU A 310 6.53 21.56 -6.70
C GLU A 310 7.67 20.71 -7.32
N SER A 311 7.83 20.76 -8.64
CA SER A 311 8.92 20.06 -9.34
C SER A 311 10.30 20.58 -8.91
N ILE A 312 10.45 21.90 -8.73
CA ILE A 312 11.68 22.53 -8.20
C ILE A 312 11.96 22.04 -6.78
N GLU A 313 10.93 21.94 -5.94
CA GLU A 313 11.06 21.45 -4.56
C GLU A 313 11.49 19.98 -4.51
N HIS A 314 10.90 19.11 -5.34
CA HIS A 314 11.30 17.69 -5.41
C HIS A 314 12.75 17.53 -5.86
N ALA A 315 13.17 18.25 -6.91
CA ALA A 315 14.54 18.20 -7.40
C ALA A 315 15.54 18.71 -6.35
N ARG A 316 15.21 19.82 -5.66
CA ARG A 316 16.04 20.38 -4.58
C ARG A 316 16.11 19.46 -3.36
N ALA A 317 14.99 18.85 -2.97
CA ALA A 317 14.95 17.91 -1.84
C ALA A 317 15.77 16.64 -2.13
N ALA A 318 15.81 16.20 -3.39
CA ALA A 318 16.65 15.09 -3.83
C ALA A 318 18.13 15.47 -4.03
N GLY A 319 18.47 16.77 -4.05
CA GLY A 319 19.83 17.25 -4.26
C GLY A 319 20.33 17.11 -5.70
N ILE A 320 19.42 17.10 -6.67
CA ILE A 320 19.71 16.80 -8.09
C ILE A 320 19.86 18.11 -8.87
N PRO A 321 20.86 18.25 -9.76
CA PRO A 321 21.00 19.42 -10.61
C PRO A 321 19.81 19.59 -11.56
N ILE A 322 19.40 20.84 -11.73
CA ILE A 322 18.28 21.23 -12.59
C ILE A 322 18.83 21.89 -13.85
N ILE A 323 18.31 21.49 -15.00
CA ILE A 323 18.46 22.19 -16.30
C ILE A 323 17.07 22.71 -16.68
N VAL A 324 16.97 23.97 -17.10
CA VAL A 324 15.70 24.58 -17.50
C VAL A 324 15.55 24.52 -19.01
N ALA A 325 14.41 24.02 -19.49
CA ALA A 325 14.02 24.07 -20.90
C ALA A 325 12.80 24.98 -21.07
N ILE A 326 13.00 26.15 -21.67
CA ILE A 326 11.91 27.08 -22.01
C ILE A 326 11.31 26.63 -23.35
N THR A 327 10.09 26.09 -23.33
CA THR A 327 9.43 25.53 -24.51
C THR A 327 8.52 26.54 -25.23
N LYS A 328 8.01 26.17 -26.41
CA LYS A 328 7.09 26.96 -27.26
C LYS A 328 7.71 28.27 -27.78
N MET A 329 9.00 28.26 -28.10
CA MET A 329 9.70 29.41 -28.67
C MET A 329 9.25 29.76 -30.10
N ASP A 330 8.48 28.89 -30.74
CA ASP A 330 7.84 29.12 -32.04
C ASP A 330 6.69 30.15 -32.01
N LEU A 331 6.14 30.44 -30.83
CA LEU A 331 5.05 31.40 -30.68
C LEU A 331 5.57 32.84 -30.74
N ALA A 332 4.88 33.70 -31.49
CA ALA A 332 5.22 35.13 -31.56
C ALA A 332 5.08 35.87 -30.22
N THR A 333 4.35 35.29 -29.26
CA THR A 333 4.19 35.79 -27.89
C THR A 333 5.26 35.28 -26.92
N ALA A 334 6.19 34.44 -27.37
CA ALA A 334 7.23 33.85 -26.53
C ALA A 334 8.13 34.95 -25.96
N ASN A 335 8.33 34.91 -24.64
CA ASN A 335 9.24 35.83 -23.97
C ASN A 335 10.02 35.08 -22.86
N PRO A 336 11.28 34.70 -23.11
CA PRO A 336 12.07 33.92 -22.16
C PRO A 336 12.47 34.73 -20.92
N ASP A 337 12.63 36.06 -21.05
CA ASP A 337 13.07 36.93 -19.94
C ASP A 337 12.07 36.93 -18.78
N PHE A 338 10.76 36.90 -19.06
CA PHE A 338 9.75 36.80 -18.01
C PHE A 338 9.82 35.48 -17.25
N ILE A 339 10.13 34.38 -17.94
CA ILE A 339 10.30 33.07 -17.31
C ILE A 339 11.56 33.05 -16.45
N LYS A 340 12.69 33.56 -16.96
CA LYS A 340 13.95 33.72 -16.22
C LYS A 340 13.73 34.54 -14.93
N GLN A 341 12.95 35.63 -14.99
CA GLN A 341 12.56 36.43 -13.81
C GLN A 341 11.73 35.64 -12.80
N ASP A 342 10.74 34.88 -13.25
CA ASP A 342 9.89 34.11 -12.36
C ASP A 342 10.62 32.91 -11.75
N LEU A 343 11.55 32.29 -12.47
CA LEU A 343 12.44 31.25 -11.94
C LEU A 343 13.35 31.80 -10.85
N ALA A 344 13.92 32.99 -11.04
CA ALA A 344 14.74 33.67 -10.04
C ALA A 344 13.97 33.90 -8.72
N LYS A 345 12.68 34.26 -8.79
CA LYS A 345 11.81 34.39 -7.60
C LYS A 345 11.58 33.07 -6.85
N ASN A 346 11.71 31.94 -7.54
CA ASN A 346 11.60 30.60 -6.94
C ASN A 346 12.98 29.99 -6.60
N ASN A 347 14.01 30.84 -6.49
CA ASN A 347 15.40 30.47 -6.18
C ASN A 347 16.02 29.51 -7.22
N VAL A 348 15.68 29.70 -8.49
CA VAL A 348 16.33 29.04 -9.64
C VAL A 348 16.97 30.14 -10.46
N LEU A 349 18.27 30.36 -10.27
CA LEU A 349 19.04 31.42 -10.92
C LEU A 349 19.75 30.85 -12.16
N VAL A 350 19.45 31.41 -13.33
CA VAL A 350 20.04 31.01 -14.61
C VAL A 350 21.47 31.54 -14.77
N GLU A 351 22.31 30.84 -15.52
CA GLU A 351 23.74 31.20 -15.74
C GLU A 351 23.96 32.61 -16.28
N GLU A 352 23.13 33.06 -17.23
CA GLU A 352 23.17 34.43 -17.77
C GLU A 352 23.09 35.51 -16.68
N TRP A 353 22.47 35.19 -15.54
CA TRP A 353 22.24 36.08 -14.42
C TRP A 353 23.18 35.76 -13.24
N SER A 354 24.36 35.20 -13.54
CA SER A 354 25.34 34.75 -12.55
C SER A 354 24.83 33.61 -11.64
N GLY A 355 23.91 32.80 -12.14
CA GLY A 355 23.42 31.59 -11.49
C GLY A 355 24.22 30.33 -11.83
N ASN A 356 23.70 29.18 -11.43
CA ASN A 356 24.29 27.85 -11.65
C ASN A 356 23.37 26.90 -12.43
N VAL A 357 22.23 27.39 -12.91
CA VAL A 357 21.24 26.59 -13.63
C VAL A 357 21.36 26.89 -15.12
N GLN A 358 21.71 25.87 -15.89
CA GLN A 358 21.73 25.94 -17.36
C GLN A 358 20.31 26.14 -17.90
N CYS A 359 20.17 26.93 -18.96
CA CYS A 359 18.87 27.27 -19.55
C CYS A 359 18.95 27.14 -21.07
N ALA A 360 18.10 26.28 -21.64
CA ALA A 360 17.93 26.12 -23.08
C ALA A 360 16.57 26.68 -23.53
N GLU A 361 16.55 27.37 -24.66
CA GLU A 361 15.33 27.86 -25.30
C GLU A 361 14.97 26.91 -26.45
N VAL A 362 13.82 26.23 -26.36
CA VAL A 362 13.48 25.11 -27.24
C VAL A 362 12.09 25.23 -27.87
N SER A 363 11.92 24.67 -29.06
CA SER A 363 10.60 24.40 -29.62
C SER A 363 10.47 22.95 -30.03
N ALA A 364 9.50 22.25 -29.43
CA ALA A 364 9.20 20.86 -29.75
C ALA A 364 8.62 20.69 -31.18
N ILE A 365 8.00 21.73 -31.74
CA ILE A 365 7.36 21.69 -33.05
C ILE A 365 8.38 21.93 -34.16
N THR A 366 9.18 23.00 -34.06
CA THR A 366 10.20 23.30 -35.07
C THR A 366 11.46 22.45 -34.90
N GLY A 367 11.71 21.97 -33.68
CA GLY A 367 12.93 21.25 -33.29
C GLY A 367 14.10 22.17 -32.94
N GLU A 368 13.90 23.49 -32.94
CA GLU A 368 14.94 24.46 -32.59
C GLU A 368 15.34 24.31 -31.11
N GLY A 369 16.64 24.39 -30.82
CA GLY A 369 17.21 24.32 -29.48
C GLY A 369 17.23 22.92 -28.83
N VAL A 370 16.66 21.89 -29.47
CA VAL A 370 16.63 20.54 -28.90
C VAL A 370 18.03 19.93 -28.82
N ASP A 371 18.84 20.11 -29.86
CA ASP A 371 20.22 19.61 -29.88
C ASP A 371 21.08 20.31 -28.81
N GLU A 372 20.90 21.61 -28.63
CA GLU A 372 21.57 22.40 -27.58
C GLU A 372 21.20 21.92 -26.17
N LEU A 373 19.91 21.61 -25.93
CA LEU A 373 19.47 21.03 -24.67
C LEU A 373 20.14 19.66 -24.41
N LEU A 374 20.28 18.82 -25.44
CA LEU A 374 20.92 17.51 -25.31
C LEU A 374 22.43 17.66 -25.02
N GLU A 375 23.11 18.60 -25.67
CA GLU A 375 24.51 18.94 -25.39
C GLU A 375 24.69 19.43 -23.94
N MET A 376 23.82 20.32 -23.45
CA MET A 376 23.83 20.79 -22.06
C MET A 376 23.67 19.64 -21.04
N ILE A 377 22.79 18.67 -21.34
CA ILE A 377 22.61 17.47 -20.51
C ILE A 377 23.90 16.64 -20.47
N LEU A 378 24.56 16.45 -21.62
CA LEU A 378 25.82 15.70 -21.69
C LEU A 378 26.93 16.40 -20.91
N ILE A 379 27.11 17.70 -21.08
CA ILE A 379 28.09 18.50 -20.33
C ILE A 379 27.83 18.39 -18.82
N GLN A 380 26.57 18.51 -18.40
CA GLN A 380 26.20 18.36 -17.00
C GLN A 380 26.49 16.95 -16.46
N SER A 381 26.33 15.92 -17.28
CA SER A 381 26.64 14.53 -16.91
C SER A 381 28.15 14.27 -16.76
N GLU A 382 28.97 14.87 -17.62
CA GLU A 382 30.44 14.80 -17.51
C GLU A 382 30.91 15.47 -16.22
N MET A 383 30.33 16.60 -15.84
CA MET A 383 30.62 17.28 -14.56
C MET A 383 30.25 16.44 -13.32
N LEU A 384 29.29 15.53 -13.44
CA LEU A 384 28.86 14.65 -12.35
C LEU A 384 29.71 13.36 -12.26
N GLU A 385 30.59 13.09 -13.23
CA GLU A 385 31.43 11.88 -13.29
C GLU A 385 30.62 10.58 -13.07
N LEU A 386 29.51 10.43 -13.80
CA LEU A 386 28.58 9.31 -13.64
C LEU A 386 29.24 7.98 -13.98
N THR A 387 29.42 7.13 -12.97
CA THR A 387 30.05 5.81 -13.09
C THR A 387 29.19 4.71 -12.47
N ALA A 388 29.35 3.48 -12.98
CA ALA A 388 28.76 2.27 -12.43
C ALA A 388 29.70 1.07 -12.59
N PHE A 389 29.35 -0.07 -11.99
CA PHE A 389 30.10 -1.31 -12.08
C PHE A 389 29.30 -2.35 -12.88
N PRO A 390 29.54 -2.50 -14.20
CA PRO A 390 28.81 -3.45 -15.03
C PRO A 390 29.02 -4.92 -14.62
N ASP A 391 30.18 -5.27 -14.08
CA ASP A 391 30.56 -6.64 -13.70
C ASP A 391 29.75 -7.21 -12.53
N ARG A 392 29.06 -6.35 -11.77
CA ARG A 392 28.30 -6.77 -10.59
C ARG A 392 26.91 -7.25 -10.95
N LEU A 393 26.27 -7.92 -9.98
CA LEU A 393 24.84 -8.20 -10.06
C LEU A 393 24.04 -6.90 -10.10
N ALA A 394 22.99 -6.90 -10.91
CA ALA A 394 22.13 -5.76 -11.08
C ALA A 394 21.48 -5.28 -9.76
N LYS A 395 21.55 -3.98 -9.54
CA LYS A 395 20.76 -3.23 -8.60
C LYS A 395 20.01 -2.16 -9.36
N GLY A 396 18.76 -1.97 -9.01
CA GLY A 396 17.93 -0.98 -9.65
C GLY A 396 16.76 -0.56 -8.79
N THR A 397 15.89 0.23 -9.39
CA THR A 397 14.65 0.70 -8.77
C THR A 397 13.47 0.37 -9.67
N VAL A 398 12.38 -0.12 -9.07
CA VAL A 398 11.13 -0.35 -9.78
C VAL A 398 10.52 0.99 -10.16
N LEU A 399 10.36 1.27 -11.45
CA LEU A 399 9.70 2.47 -11.94
C LEU A 399 8.18 2.32 -11.86
N GLU A 400 7.68 1.21 -12.38
CA GLU A 400 6.24 0.92 -12.48
C GLU A 400 6.00 -0.58 -12.64
N GLY A 401 4.80 -1.04 -12.31
CA GLY A 401 4.41 -2.42 -12.60
C GLY A 401 2.94 -2.53 -12.98
N ARG A 402 2.66 -3.49 -13.87
CA ARG A 402 1.34 -3.77 -14.44
C ARG A 402 1.09 -5.28 -14.49
N VAL A 403 -0.20 -5.65 -14.51
CA VAL A 403 -0.62 -7.04 -14.70
C VAL A 403 -1.16 -7.21 -16.10
N ASP A 404 -0.50 -8.04 -16.90
CA ASP A 404 -0.98 -8.45 -18.21
C ASP A 404 -1.65 -9.84 -18.13
N ALA A 405 -2.80 -10.00 -18.80
CA ALA A 405 -3.58 -11.24 -18.76
C ALA A 405 -2.85 -12.45 -19.38
N ARG A 406 -1.92 -12.22 -20.32
CA ARG A 406 -1.18 -13.27 -21.04
C ARG A 406 0.23 -13.47 -20.49
N ARG A 407 0.93 -12.38 -20.19
CA ARG A 407 2.34 -12.39 -19.76
C ARG A 407 2.52 -12.48 -18.24
N GLY A 408 1.46 -12.19 -17.47
CA GLY A 408 1.48 -12.10 -16.01
C GLY A 408 1.96 -10.73 -15.53
N SER A 409 2.64 -10.67 -14.38
CA SER A 409 3.20 -9.42 -13.88
C SER A 409 4.38 -8.96 -14.74
N ILE A 410 4.26 -7.74 -15.28
CA ILE A 410 5.33 -7.01 -15.95
C ILE A 410 5.80 -5.92 -14.99
N VAL A 411 7.11 -5.81 -14.79
CA VAL A 411 7.71 -4.82 -13.90
C VAL A 411 8.74 -4.02 -14.69
N ASN A 412 8.55 -2.71 -14.77
CA ASN A 412 9.50 -1.79 -15.38
C ASN A 412 10.52 -1.39 -14.32
N ILE A 413 11.80 -1.62 -14.61
CA ILE A 413 12.92 -1.41 -13.69
C ILE A 413 13.95 -0.53 -14.38
N LEU A 414 14.53 0.41 -13.65
CA LEU A 414 15.76 1.08 -14.07
C LEU A 414 16.95 0.39 -13.40
N VAL A 415 17.87 -0.14 -14.19
CA VAL A 415 19.13 -0.69 -13.69
C VAL A 415 20.06 0.48 -13.38
N GLN A 416 20.55 0.59 -12.14
CA GLN A 416 21.42 1.68 -11.72
C GLN A 416 22.87 1.25 -11.62
N ASP A 417 23.12 -0.02 -11.26
CA ASP A 417 24.46 -0.58 -11.08
C ASP A 417 24.42 -2.08 -11.36
N GLY A 418 25.51 -2.67 -11.86
CA GLY A 418 25.53 -4.06 -12.30
C GLY A 418 24.74 -4.34 -13.59
N THR A 419 24.96 -5.53 -14.15
CA THR A 419 24.27 -6.00 -15.37
C THR A 419 23.21 -7.04 -15.01
N LEU A 420 22.01 -6.89 -15.56
CA LEU A 420 20.90 -7.84 -15.36
C LEU A 420 20.84 -8.82 -16.53
N HIS A 421 20.82 -10.12 -16.25
CA HIS A 421 20.73 -11.14 -17.27
C HIS A 421 19.41 -11.92 -17.21
N GLU A 422 18.98 -12.44 -18.36
CA GLU A 422 17.88 -13.41 -18.39
C GLU A 422 18.24 -14.64 -17.56
N GLY A 423 17.36 -14.99 -16.61
CA GLY A 423 17.55 -16.12 -15.71
C GLY A 423 18.11 -15.75 -14.33
N ASP A 424 18.42 -14.50 -14.05
CA ASP A 424 18.85 -14.07 -12.72
C ASP A 424 17.72 -14.17 -11.70
N ALA A 425 18.05 -14.60 -10.47
CA ALA A 425 17.12 -14.52 -9.36
C ALA A 425 17.14 -13.09 -8.81
N PHE A 426 15.99 -12.60 -8.35
CA PHE A 426 15.90 -11.23 -7.86
C PHE A 426 14.94 -11.09 -6.68
N VAL A 427 15.12 -9.99 -5.96
CA VAL A 427 14.19 -9.46 -4.97
C VAL A 427 13.76 -8.07 -5.42
N ALA A 428 12.45 -7.86 -5.56
CA ALA A 428 11.85 -6.57 -5.88
C ALA A 428 10.83 -6.25 -4.78
N GLY A 429 11.19 -5.34 -3.88
CA GLY A 429 10.34 -5.01 -2.74
C GLY A 429 9.99 -6.23 -1.90
N GLN A 430 8.70 -6.58 -1.85
CA GLN A 430 8.16 -7.73 -1.10
C GLN A 430 8.12 -9.03 -1.92
N TYR A 431 8.45 -9.00 -3.20
CA TYR A 431 8.39 -10.15 -4.09
C TYR A 431 9.79 -10.66 -4.41
N SER A 432 9.89 -11.97 -4.61
CA SER A 432 11.08 -12.62 -5.15
C SER A 432 10.69 -13.46 -6.34
N GLY A 433 11.56 -13.51 -7.33
CA GLY A 433 11.29 -14.18 -8.58
C GLY A 433 12.56 -14.48 -9.35
N ARG A 434 12.37 -14.92 -10.59
CA ARG A 434 13.44 -15.18 -11.54
C ARG A 434 13.12 -14.47 -12.85
N ALA A 435 14.08 -13.76 -13.42
CA ALA A 435 13.91 -13.05 -14.69
C ALA A 435 13.69 -14.09 -15.79
N ARG A 436 12.45 -14.22 -16.27
CA ARG A 436 12.07 -15.19 -17.31
C ARG A 436 12.34 -14.66 -18.72
N ALA A 437 12.19 -13.36 -18.89
CA ALA A 437 12.45 -12.64 -20.13
C ALA A 437 12.58 -11.16 -19.78
N LEU A 438 13.42 -10.47 -20.54
CA LEU A 438 13.68 -9.04 -20.44
C LEU A 438 13.28 -8.43 -21.78
N PHE A 439 12.57 -7.30 -21.75
CA PHE A 439 12.19 -6.55 -22.94
C PHE A 439 12.63 -5.10 -22.81
N ASP A 440 13.03 -4.50 -23.91
CA ASP A 440 13.26 -3.06 -24.01
C ASP A 440 11.94 -2.27 -24.08
N GLU A 441 12.02 -0.95 -24.23
CA GLU A 441 10.87 -0.06 -24.42
C GLU A 441 10.05 -0.33 -25.69
N ASN A 442 10.66 -0.99 -26.70
CA ASN A 442 10.05 -1.31 -27.99
C ASN A 442 9.48 -2.74 -28.02
N ASP A 443 9.33 -3.40 -26.86
CA ASP A 443 8.87 -4.78 -26.73
C ASP A 443 9.78 -5.82 -27.42
N VAL A 444 11.05 -5.47 -27.68
CA VAL A 444 12.08 -6.36 -28.22
C VAL A 444 12.75 -7.11 -27.07
N GLN A 445 12.86 -8.43 -27.20
CA GLN A 445 13.49 -9.27 -26.18
C GLN A 445 15.01 -9.06 -26.19
N ILE A 446 15.57 -8.81 -25.01
CA ILE A 446 17.01 -8.62 -24.77
C ILE A 446 17.52 -9.65 -23.76
N LEU A 447 18.80 -9.98 -23.81
CA LEU A 447 19.42 -11.01 -22.96
C LEU A 447 20.14 -10.43 -21.74
N GLU A 448 20.68 -9.23 -21.90
CA GLU A 448 21.44 -8.50 -20.89
C GLU A 448 21.04 -7.02 -20.89
N VAL A 449 21.11 -6.38 -19.73
CA VAL A 449 20.78 -4.97 -19.53
C VAL A 449 21.88 -4.33 -18.70
N PRO A 450 22.65 -3.39 -19.28
CA PRO A 450 23.71 -2.68 -18.56
C PRO A 450 23.15 -1.58 -17.63
N PRO A 451 23.99 -1.02 -16.74
CA PRO A 451 23.62 0.11 -15.89
C PRO A 451 23.15 1.34 -16.69
N GLY A 452 22.14 2.03 -16.17
CA GLY A 452 21.54 3.23 -16.78
C GLY A 452 20.38 2.95 -17.73
N TYR A 453 20.09 1.68 -18.04
CA TYR A 453 19.03 1.28 -18.98
C TYR A 453 17.73 0.88 -18.26
N PRO A 454 16.56 1.27 -18.82
CA PRO A 454 15.29 0.75 -18.40
C PRO A 454 15.01 -0.64 -19.02
N VAL A 455 14.32 -1.50 -18.29
CA VAL A 455 13.92 -2.83 -18.77
C VAL A 455 12.54 -3.22 -18.26
N GLN A 456 11.76 -3.90 -19.09
CA GLN A 456 10.54 -4.60 -18.68
C GLN A 456 10.88 -6.05 -18.33
N LEU A 457 10.80 -6.37 -17.04
CA LEU A 457 11.05 -7.69 -16.51
C LEU A 457 9.75 -8.52 -16.41
N LEU A 458 9.80 -9.74 -16.94
CA LEU A 458 8.82 -10.78 -16.68
C LEU A 458 9.33 -11.79 -15.66
N GLY A 459 8.48 -12.17 -14.69
CA GLY A 459 8.82 -13.25 -13.75
C GLY A 459 8.53 -12.96 -12.28
N SER A 460 8.09 -11.74 -11.95
CA SER A 460 7.59 -11.46 -10.61
C SER A 460 6.25 -12.17 -10.35
N PRO A 461 6.04 -12.78 -9.18
CA PRO A 461 4.76 -13.42 -8.83
C PRO A 461 3.63 -12.41 -8.60
N GLY A 462 3.96 -11.14 -8.37
CA GLY A 462 3.02 -10.03 -8.19
C GLY A 462 3.67 -8.71 -8.58
N VAL A 463 2.89 -7.64 -8.55
CA VAL A 463 3.38 -6.30 -8.89
C VAL A 463 4.03 -5.68 -7.64
N PRO A 464 5.36 -5.45 -7.62
CA PRO A 464 6.01 -4.71 -6.54
C PRO A 464 5.54 -3.26 -6.53
N SER A 465 5.69 -2.60 -5.39
CA SER A 465 5.35 -1.19 -5.28
C SER A 465 6.34 -0.38 -6.09
N ALA A 466 5.84 0.67 -6.71
CA ALA A 466 6.67 1.55 -7.50
C ALA A 466 7.61 2.34 -6.56
N GLY A 467 8.89 2.45 -6.91
CA GLY A 467 9.96 2.95 -6.03
C GLY A 467 10.63 1.88 -5.17
N ASP A 468 10.14 0.63 -5.15
CA ASP A 468 10.81 -0.46 -4.44
C ASP A 468 12.21 -0.73 -5.03
N SER A 469 13.18 -1.02 -4.16
CA SER A 469 14.50 -1.47 -4.58
C SER A 469 14.44 -2.85 -5.23
N PHE A 470 15.14 -2.98 -6.34
CA PHE A 470 15.40 -4.21 -7.07
C PHE A 470 16.86 -4.63 -6.87
N ILE A 471 17.06 -5.89 -6.48
CA ILE A 471 18.40 -6.47 -6.29
C ILE A 471 18.42 -7.86 -6.92
N ALA A 472 19.31 -8.07 -7.89
CA ALA A 472 19.63 -9.39 -8.43
C ALA A 472 20.55 -10.13 -7.45
N VAL A 473 20.31 -11.43 -7.31
CA VAL A 473 20.99 -12.30 -6.36
C VAL A 473 21.35 -13.62 -7.04
N GLU A 474 22.47 -14.21 -6.64
CA GLU A 474 22.89 -15.50 -7.21
C GLU A 474 21.95 -16.65 -6.80
N ASN A 475 21.48 -16.61 -5.55
CA ASN A 475 20.76 -17.70 -4.94
C ASN A 475 19.28 -17.36 -4.68
N GLU A 476 18.40 -18.03 -5.42
CA GLU A 476 16.94 -17.90 -5.29
C GLU A 476 16.45 -18.18 -3.86
N GLN A 477 17.14 -19.04 -3.09
CA GLN A 477 16.75 -19.33 -1.71
C GLN A 477 16.91 -18.13 -0.78
N GLU A 478 17.93 -17.33 -0.99
CA GLU A 478 18.16 -16.12 -0.20
C GLU A 478 17.15 -15.05 -0.59
N ALA A 479 16.90 -14.88 -1.89
CA ALA A 479 15.85 -14.02 -2.41
C ALA A 479 14.50 -14.28 -1.71
N ARG A 480 14.13 -15.57 -1.64
CA ARG A 480 12.87 -16.01 -1.06
C ARG A 480 12.78 -15.77 0.44
N LYS A 481 13.88 -15.94 1.18
CA LYS A 481 13.91 -15.65 2.63
C LYS A 481 13.68 -14.16 2.89
N VAL A 482 14.35 -13.30 2.13
CA VAL A 482 14.22 -11.84 2.26
C VAL A 482 12.80 -11.39 1.91
N ALA A 483 12.25 -11.84 0.78
CA ALA A 483 10.89 -11.49 0.37
C ALA A 483 9.83 -11.96 1.40
N LEU A 484 9.92 -13.20 1.89
CA LEU A 484 8.99 -13.70 2.92
C LEU A 484 9.05 -12.87 4.20
N ARG A 485 10.25 -12.44 4.62
CA ARG A 485 10.41 -11.60 5.81
C ARG A 485 9.78 -10.22 5.60
N ARG A 486 10.01 -9.59 4.45
CA ARG A 486 9.39 -8.30 4.09
C ARG A 486 7.86 -8.39 4.05
N GLN A 487 7.30 -9.48 3.51
CA GLN A 487 5.85 -9.73 3.52
C GLN A 487 5.28 -9.88 4.94
N MET A 488 6.00 -10.55 5.84
CA MET A 488 5.58 -10.68 7.24
C MET A 488 5.54 -9.30 7.93
N VAL A 489 6.59 -8.50 7.76
CA VAL A 489 6.66 -7.14 8.32
C VAL A 489 5.55 -6.25 7.75
N ALA A 490 5.34 -6.25 6.44
CA ALA A 490 4.28 -5.47 5.81
C ALA A 490 2.89 -5.87 6.30
N ARG A 491 2.65 -7.18 6.49
CA ARG A 491 1.40 -7.68 7.05
C ARG A 491 1.20 -7.25 8.50
N GLU A 492 2.26 -7.22 9.30
CA GLU A 492 2.20 -6.76 10.70
C GLU A 492 1.91 -5.26 10.78
N LYS A 493 2.57 -4.43 9.96
CA LYS A 493 2.26 -2.99 9.84
C LYS A 493 0.77 -2.76 9.58
N LEU A 494 0.19 -3.50 8.63
CA LEU A 494 -1.25 -3.42 8.29
C LEU A 494 -2.16 -3.84 9.45
N LEU A 495 -1.81 -4.89 10.19
CA LEU A 495 -2.60 -5.36 11.34
C LEU A 495 -2.51 -4.36 12.51
N HIS A 496 -1.34 -3.79 12.76
CA HIS A 496 -1.14 -2.79 13.82
C HIS A 496 -1.87 -1.47 13.52
N ALA A 497 -1.89 -1.04 12.26
CA ALA A 497 -2.67 0.14 11.84
C ALA A 497 -4.17 -0.03 12.15
N ARG A 498 -4.72 -1.24 11.98
CA ARG A 498 -6.13 -1.53 12.29
C ARG A 498 -6.45 -1.63 13.78
N HIS A 499 -5.47 -2.01 14.61
CA HIS A 499 -5.67 -2.23 16.05
C HIS A 499 -5.69 -0.96 16.90
N ARG A 500 -5.42 0.22 16.33
CA ARG A 500 -5.58 1.51 17.03
C ARG A 500 -7.02 2.00 17.13
N VAL A 501 -7.97 1.35 16.45
CA VAL A 501 -9.40 1.66 16.58
C VAL A 501 -9.88 1.05 17.90
N SER A 502 -10.03 1.88 18.92
CA SER A 502 -10.58 1.48 20.21
C SER A 502 -12.07 1.16 20.08
N LEU A 503 -12.63 0.42 21.04
CA LEU A 503 -14.08 0.27 21.12
C LEU A 503 -14.76 1.64 21.20
N GLU A 504 -14.16 2.63 21.88
CA GLU A 504 -14.68 3.99 21.98
C GLU A 504 -14.77 4.68 20.61
N ASP A 505 -13.79 4.47 19.72
CA ASP A 505 -13.84 4.96 18.34
C ASP A 505 -14.99 4.32 17.56
N PHE A 506 -15.25 3.01 17.76
CA PHE A 506 -16.38 2.32 17.12
C PHE A 506 -17.74 2.92 17.55
N TRP A 507 -17.87 3.31 18.82
CA TRP A 507 -19.07 4.04 19.30
C TRP A 507 -19.11 5.46 18.74
N ALA A 508 -17.97 6.15 18.62
CA ALA A 508 -17.86 7.49 18.03
C ALA A 508 -18.28 7.49 16.54
N THR A 509 -17.80 6.53 15.75
CA THR A 509 -18.17 6.36 14.33
C THR A 509 -19.64 5.96 14.14
N THR A 510 -20.26 5.29 15.12
CA THR A 510 -21.70 4.99 15.07
C THR A 510 -22.55 6.22 15.43
N SER A 511 -21.97 7.19 16.14
CA SER A 511 -22.63 8.45 16.51
C SER A 511 -22.42 9.60 15.52
N SER A 512 -21.46 9.49 14.58
CA SER A 512 -21.35 10.42 13.47
C SER A 512 -22.36 10.04 12.38
N ASP A 513 -23.17 11.01 11.94
CA ASP A 513 -24.06 10.88 10.78
C ASP A 513 -23.25 11.01 9.46
N GLU A 514 -21.97 10.59 9.51
CA GLU A 514 -21.00 10.62 8.43
C GLU A 514 -21.39 9.57 7.41
N ARG A 515 -21.60 10.01 6.17
CA ARG A 515 -21.88 9.11 5.06
C ARG A 515 -20.56 8.72 4.43
N VAL A 516 -20.20 7.45 4.59
CA VAL A 516 -18.98 6.90 3.99
C VAL A 516 -19.31 6.28 2.64
N LEU A 517 -18.58 6.69 1.62
CA LEU A 517 -18.60 6.06 0.29
C LEU A 517 -17.47 5.03 0.22
N ASN A 518 -17.87 3.76 0.14
CA ASN A 518 -16.94 2.64 0.00
C ASN A 518 -16.54 2.46 -1.47
N ILE A 519 -15.23 2.41 -1.74
CA ILE A 519 -14.71 2.35 -3.11
C ILE A 519 -13.66 1.24 -3.23
N ILE A 520 -13.73 0.50 -4.35
CA ILE A 520 -12.67 -0.39 -4.81
C ILE A 520 -12.06 0.21 -6.07
N ILE A 521 -10.74 0.35 -6.10
CA ILE A 521 -10.00 0.95 -7.21
C ILE A 521 -9.18 -0.13 -7.90
N LYS A 522 -9.34 -0.23 -9.22
CA LYS A 522 -8.50 -1.06 -10.10
C LYS A 522 -7.91 -0.20 -11.20
N SER A 523 -6.62 -0.27 -11.41
CA SER A 523 -5.92 0.46 -12.46
C SER A 523 -5.05 -0.47 -13.31
N ASP A 524 -4.61 0.00 -14.46
CA ASP A 524 -3.69 -0.73 -15.34
C ASP A 524 -2.30 -0.88 -14.70
N VAL A 525 -1.82 0.16 -14.04
CA VAL A 525 -0.53 0.23 -13.34
C VAL A 525 -0.70 0.49 -11.85
N SER A 526 0.27 0.08 -11.03
CA SER A 526 0.22 0.33 -9.58
C SER A 526 0.29 1.80 -9.21
N GLY A 527 1.07 2.61 -9.95
CA GLY A 527 1.27 4.02 -9.61
C GLY A 527 0.00 4.86 -9.77
N SER A 528 -0.80 4.60 -10.80
CA SER A 528 -2.07 5.32 -11.00
C SER A 528 -3.09 4.97 -9.92
N ALA A 529 -3.10 3.73 -9.41
CA ALA A 529 -3.95 3.34 -8.28
C ALA A 529 -3.62 4.17 -7.03
N GLU A 530 -2.34 4.32 -6.70
CA GLU A 530 -1.86 5.14 -5.58
C GLU A 530 -2.22 6.61 -5.74
N ALA A 531 -2.00 7.16 -6.94
CA ALA A 531 -2.35 8.55 -7.26
C ALA A 531 -3.85 8.83 -7.11
N ILE A 532 -4.70 7.91 -7.56
CA ILE A 532 -6.15 8.04 -7.40
C ILE A 532 -6.52 8.04 -5.91
N VAL A 533 -5.94 7.14 -5.11
CA VAL A 533 -6.20 7.10 -3.66
C VAL A 533 -5.81 8.41 -2.99
N ASP A 534 -4.65 8.97 -3.31
CA ASP A 534 -4.22 10.28 -2.77
C ASP A 534 -5.17 11.41 -3.17
N THR A 535 -5.61 11.46 -4.44
CA THR A 535 -6.58 12.47 -4.89
C THR A 535 -7.92 12.36 -4.20
N LEU A 536 -8.45 11.14 -4.04
CA LEU A 536 -9.73 10.93 -3.39
C LEU A 536 -9.65 11.24 -1.89
N SER A 537 -8.51 10.96 -1.25
CA SER A 537 -8.29 11.30 0.16
C SER A 537 -8.36 12.82 0.41
N LYS A 538 -7.96 13.64 -0.57
CA LYS A 538 -8.05 15.11 -0.50
C LYS A 538 -9.48 15.65 -0.66
N LEU A 539 -10.43 14.83 -1.14
CA LEU A 539 -11.84 15.19 -1.30
C LEU A 539 -12.67 14.88 -0.05
N GLN A 540 -12.07 14.30 1.00
CA GLN A 540 -12.77 13.99 2.26
C GLN A 540 -13.09 15.28 3.03
N ASN A 541 -14.30 15.31 3.62
CA ASN A 541 -14.78 16.40 4.47
C ASN A 541 -15.44 15.82 5.74
N ASP A 542 -15.66 16.65 6.75
CA ASP A 542 -16.26 16.25 8.05
C ASP A 542 -17.67 15.64 7.93
N GLU A 543 -18.39 15.84 6.82
CA GLU A 543 -19.75 15.28 6.60
C GLU A 543 -19.76 13.99 5.74
N VAL A 544 -18.76 13.83 4.86
CA VAL A 544 -18.70 12.73 3.88
C VAL A 544 -17.30 12.13 3.83
N GLY A 545 -17.23 10.84 4.15
CA GLY A 545 -15.99 10.07 4.12
C GLY A 545 -15.85 9.26 2.84
N ILE A 546 -14.61 8.98 2.45
CA ILE A 546 -14.30 8.00 1.39
C ILE A 546 -13.47 6.90 2.04
N ASP A 547 -13.96 5.66 1.98
CA ASP A 547 -13.19 4.49 2.42
C ASP A 547 -12.75 3.66 1.23
N VAL A 548 -11.44 3.58 1.02
CA VAL A 548 -10.86 2.75 -0.05
C VAL A 548 -10.54 1.37 0.53
N ILE A 549 -11.42 0.41 0.25
CA ILE A 549 -11.31 -0.96 0.78
C ILE A 549 -10.15 -1.71 0.14
N LEU A 550 -9.99 -1.54 -1.17
CA LEU A 550 -8.98 -2.22 -1.96
C LEU A 550 -8.53 -1.31 -3.11
N SER A 551 -7.22 -1.17 -3.27
CA SER A 551 -6.59 -0.56 -4.43
C SER A 551 -5.53 -1.49 -4.99
N GLY A 552 -5.47 -1.65 -6.31
CA GLY A 552 -4.44 -2.48 -6.93
C GLY A 552 -4.43 -2.44 -8.46
N ALA A 553 -3.34 -2.94 -9.04
CA ALA A 553 -3.16 -3.04 -10.49
C ALA A 553 -3.79 -4.32 -11.06
N GLY A 554 -4.31 -4.23 -12.29
CA GLY A 554 -4.90 -5.33 -13.05
C GLY A 554 -6.38 -5.15 -13.38
N GLY A 555 -6.89 -6.00 -14.27
CA GLY A 555 -8.30 -6.04 -14.65
C GLY A 555 -9.25 -6.33 -13.47
N ILE A 556 -10.52 -5.97 -13.64
CA ILE A 556 -11.55 -6.20 -12.61
C ILE A 556 -12.02 -7.66 -12.71
N THR A 557 -11.89 -8.38 -11.60
CA THR A 557 -12.19 -9.82 -11.49
C THR A 557 -13.48 -10.09 -10.73
N GLU A 558 -14.00 -11.31 -10.82
CA GLU A 558 -15.19 -11.78 -10.08
C GLU A 558 -15.05 -11.58 -8.56
N ARG A 559 -13.84 -11.79 -8.01
CA ARG A 559 -13.56 -11.60 -6.58
C ARG A 559 -13.71 -10.15 -6.13
N ASP A 560 -13.38 -9.21 -7.02
CA ASP A 560 -13.51 -7.78 -6.72
C ASP A 560 -14.99 -7.40 -6.64
N VAL A 561 -15.83 -8.03 -7.49
CA VAL A 561 -17.30 -7.86 -7.47
C VAL A 561 -17.91 -8.46 -6.21
N ASP A 562 -17.51 -9.66 -5.81
CA ASP A 562 -18.02 -10.28 -4.57
C ASP A 562 -17.62 -9.45 -3.33
N LEU A 563 -16.40 -8.89 -3.31
CA LEU A 563 -15.95 -7.99 -2.25
C LEU A 563 -16.78 -6.70 -2.23
N ALA A 564 -17.03 -6.12 -3.41
CA ALA A 564 -17.86 -4.92 -3.55
C ALA A 564 -19.29 -5.16 -3.04
N ALA A 565 -19.90 -6.29 -3.40
CA ALA A 565 -21.23 -6.67 -2.95
C ALA A 565 -21.29 -6.85 -1.42
N ALA A 566 -20.27 -7.50 -0.83
CA ALA A 566 -20.20 -7.72 0.61
C ALA A 566 -20.00 -6.43 1.42
N SER A 567 -19.30 -5.44 0.85
CA SER A 567 -18.97 -4.17 1.51
C SER A 567 -19.80 -2.97 1.04
N ASN A 568 -20.82 -3.20 0.18
CA ASN A 568 -21.61 -2.15 -0.46
C ASN A 568 -20.74 -1.05 -1.11
N ALA A 569 -19.76 -1.47 -1.89
CA ALA A 569 -18.76 -0.60 -2.51
C ALA A 569 -18.97 -0.44 -4.01
N VAL A 570 -18.56 0.70 -4.56
CA VAL A 570 -18.52 0.95 -6.01
C VAL A 570 -17.14 0.58 -6.55
N ILE A 571 -17.09 -0.04 -7.74
CA ILE A 571 -15.82 -0.39 -8.39
C ILE A 571 -15.47 0.68 -9.43
N LEU A 572 -14.33 1.33 -9.25
CA LEU A 572 -13.75 2.28 -10.20
C LEU A 572 -12.58 1.62 -10.94
N GLY A 573 -12.72 1.48 -12.25
CA GLY A 573 -11.68 1.00 -13.15
C GLY A 573 -10.98 2.16 -13.85
N PHE A 574 -9.66 2.25 -13.77
CA PHE A 574 -8.86 3.23 -14.50
C PHE A 574 -8.00 2.54 -15.57
N LYS A 575 -8.30 2.81 -16.85
CA LYS A 575 -7.71 2.15 -18.04
C LYS A 575 -7.80 0.62 -18.03
N VAL A 576 -8.66 0.06 -17.19
CA VAL A 576 -8.94 -1.37 -17.10
C VAL A 576 -10.39 -1.66 -17.42
N ARG A 577 -10.63 -2.86 -17.93
CA ARG A 577 -11.98 -3.35 -18.23
C ARG A 577 -12.31 -4.53 -17.32
N PRO A 578 -13.59 -4.73 -16.98
CA PRO A 578 -14.02 -5.93 -16.31
C PRO A 578 -14.00 -7.12 -17.26
N ASP A 579 -13.56 -8.26 -16.72
CA ASP A 579 -13.67 -9.56 -17.38
C ASP A 579 -15.14 -9.92 -17.61
N LEU A 580 -15.40 -10.82 -18.57
CA LEU A 580 -16.77 -11.23 -18.92
C LEU A 580 -17.54 -11.73 -17.69
N ARG A 581 -16.90 -12.59 -16.88
CA ARG A 581 -17.49 -13.11 -15.63
C ARG A 581 -17.74 -12.03 -14.59
N ALA A 582 -16.82 -11.08 -14.46
CA ALA A 582 -17.00 -9.97 -13.52
C ALA A 582 -18.20 -9.10 -13.91
N ARG A 583 -18.42 -8.88 -15.22
CA ARG A 583 -19.57 -8.12 -15.71
C ARG A 583 -20.90 -8.85 -15.48
N GLU A 584 -20.95 -10.15 -15.76
CA GLU A 584 -22.12 -10.98 -15.50
C GLU A 584 -22.47 -10.98 -14.01
N ARG A 585 -21.46 -11.22 -13.15
CA ARG A 585 -21.61 -11.21 -11.70
C ARG A 585 -22.07 -9.86 -11.15
N ALA A 586 -21.53 -8.77 -11.68
CA ALA A 586 -21.92 -7.42 -11.25
C ALA A 586 -23.37 -7.10 -11.60
N ALA A 587 -23.87 -7.59 -12.75
CA ALA A 587 -25.27 -7.45 -13.13
C ALA A 587 -26.20 -8.30 -12.25
N GLU A 588 -25.76 -9.48 -11.80
CA GLU A 588 -26.51 -10.33 -10.86
C GLU A 588 -26.61 -9.71 -9.46
N GLU A 589 -25.50 -9.22 -8.93
CA GLU A 589 -25.42 -8.67 -7.56
C GLU A 589 -25.79 -7.19 -7.48
N GLY A 590 -25.96 -6.51 -8.62
CA GLY A 590 -26.30 -5.08 -8.68
C GLY A 590 -25.14 -4.15 -8.30
N VAL A 591 -23.88 -4.59 -8.49
CA VAL A 591 -22.68 -3.80 -8.21
C VAL A 591 -22.38 -2.85 -9.37
N GLU A 592 -22.20 -1.57 -9.08
CA GLU A 592 -21.81 -0.58 -10.09
C GLU A 592 -20.32 -0.68 -10.43
N ILE A 593 -20.02 -0.82 -11.73
CA ILE A 593 -18.66 -0.78 -12.27
C ILE A 593 -18.57 0.41 -13.23
N SER A 594 -17.72 1.38 -12.89
CA SER A 594 -17.48 2.56 -13.71
C SER A 594 -16.02 2.61 -14.16
N THR A 595 -15.79 2.67 -15.48
CA THR A 595 -14.44 2.65 -16.07
C THR A 595 -14.09 4.00 -16.72
N TYR A 596 -12.88 4.49 -16.48
CA TYR A 596 -12.38 5.78 -16.94
C TYR A 596 -11.01 5.64 -17.59
N ASN A 597 -10.71 6.52 -18.56
CA ASN A 597 -9.38 6.57 -19.20
C ASN A 597 -8.59 7.83 -18.82
N VAL A 598 -9.24 8.81 -18.17
CA VAL A 598 -8.68 10.10 -17.79
C VAL A 598 -9.06 10.38 -16.34
N ILE A 599 -8.08 10.75 -15.51
CA ILE A 599 -8.24 10.84 -14.06
C ILE A 599 -9.25 11.92 -13.65
N TYR A 600 -9.34 13.04 -14.38
CA TYR A 600 -10.32 14.11 -14.14
C TYR A 600 -11.76 13.63 -14.16
N HIS A 601 -12.12 12.79 -15.14
CA HIS A 601 -13.49 12.27 -15.25
C HIS A 601 -13.85 11.34 -14.09
N LEU A 602 -12.87 10.61 -13.56
CA LEU A 602 -13.03 9.80 -12.36
C LEU A 602 -13.25 10.71 -11.16
N GLU A 603 -12.38 11.70 -10.96
CA GLU A 603 -12.46 12.66 -9.85
C GLU A 603 -13.81 13.40 -9.83
N ASP A 604 -14.23 13.95 -10.97
CA ASP A 604 -15.51 14.66 -11.11
C ASP A 604 -16.70 13.77 -10.80
N THR A 605 -16.65 12.50 -11.20
CA THR A 605 -17.76 11.57 -10.95
C THR A 605 -17.85 11.22 -9.47
N VAL A 606 -16.70 11.01 -8.80
CA VAL A 606 -16.67 10.79 -7.36
C VAL A 606 -17.12 12.05 -6.61
N ARG A 607 -16.69 13.24 -7.03
CA ARG A 607 -17.15 14.52 -6.45
C ARG A 607 -18.67 14.70 -6.55
N LYS A 608 -19.26 14.34 -7.70
CA LYS A 608 -20.72 14.34 -7.89
C LYS A 608 -21.43 13.32 -7.00
N ALA A 609 -20.87 12.11 -6.88
CA ALA A 609 -21.41 11.08 -6.01
C ALA A 609 -21.42 11.53 -4.54
N LEU A 610 -20.32 12.13 -4.07
CA LEU A 610 -20.22 12.70 -2.73
C LEU A 610 -21.18 13.88 -2.53
N SER A 611 -21.36 14.73 -3.53
CA SER A 611 -22.33 15.83 -3.48
C SER A 611 -23.77 15.31 -3.33
N GLY A 612 -24.09 14.18 -3.97
CA GLY A 612 -25.38 13.49 -3.79
C GLY A 612 -25.57 12.89 -2.40
N LEU A 613 -24.49 12.62 -1.67
CA LEU A 613 -24.52 12.15 -0.28
C LEU A 613 -24.63 13.29 0.73
N LEU A 614 -24.32 14.54 0.36
CA LEU A 614 -24.45 15.68 1.27
C LEU A 614 -25.90 15.93 1.68
N LYS A 615 -26.06 16.42 2.91
CA LYS A 615 -27.37 16.89 3.38
C LYS A 615 -27.70 18.20 2.65
N PRO A 616 -28.92 18.33 2.06
CA PRO A 616 -29.34 19.58 1.44
C PRO A 616 -29.31 20.74 2.44
N GLU A 617 -28.90 21.92 1.99
CA GLU A 617 -28.99 23.14 2.80
C GLU A 617 -30.44 23.57 2.91
N GLU A 618 -30.88 23.83 4.15
CA GLU A 618 -32.18 24.44 4.40
C GLU A 618 -32.03 25.96 4.34
N LYS A 619 -32.50 26.58 3.25
CA LYS A 619 -32.53 28.03 3.10
C LYS A 619 -33.95 28.55 3.30
N GLU A 620 -34.08 29.58 4.10
CA GLU A 620 -35.34 30.28 4.28
C GLU A 620 -35.58 31.23 3.10
N GLU A 621 -36.65 30.99 2.35
CA GLU A 621 -37.14 31.92 1.34
C GLU A 621 -38.28 32.74 1.94
N PHE A 622 -38.13 34.06 1.95
CA PHE A 622 -39.15 34.98 2.41
C PHE A 622 -40.33 35.00 1.43
N LEU A 623 -41.53 34.68 1.91
CA LEU A 623 -42.75 34.68 1.10
C LEU A 623 -43.48 36.03 1.16
N GLY A 624 -43.57 36.63 2.35
CA GLY A 624 -44.28 37.90 2.54
C GLY A 624 -44.38 38.36 3.99
N SER A 625 -44.68 39.64 4.18
CA SER A 625 -44.85 40.29 5.48
C SER A 625 -46.23 40.93 5.63
N VAL A 626 -46.73 40.90 6.86
CA VAL A 626 -48.07 41.33 7.22
C VAL A 626 -47.99 42.16 8.50
N GLU A 627 -48.67 43.29 8.52
CA GLU A 627 -48.75 44.13 9.70
C GLU A 627 -50.08 43.92 10.41
N VAL A 628 -50.04 43.68 11.72
CA VAL A 628 -51.24 43.50 12.55
C VAL A 628 -51.87 44.85 12.87
N ARG A 629 -53.11 45.05 12.43
CA ARG A 629 -53.89 46.27 12.67
C ARG A 629 -54.93 46.11 13.76
N ASP A 630 -55.49 44.92 13.90
CA ASP A 630 -56.50 44.64 14.92
C ASP A 630 -56.41 43.18 15.40
N THR A 631 -57.05 42.85 16.52
CA THR A 631 -57.03 41.50 17.09
C THR A 631 -58.44 41.07 17.47
N PHE A 632 -58.85 39.89 17.01
CA PHE A 632 -60.18 39.32 17.21
C PHE A 632 -60.08 38.03 18.00
N LYS A 633 -60.85 37.91 19.08
CA LYS A 633 -60.90 36.68 19.87
C LYS A 633 -62.05 35.80 19.39
N VAL A 634 -61.74 34.65 18.79
CA VAL A 634 -62.75 33.73 18.26
C VAL A 634 -62.86 32.48 19.15
N PRO A 635 -64.06 32.10 19.62
CA PRO A 635 -64.27 30.90 20.42
C PRO A 635 -63.76 29.64 19.71
N LYS A 636 -63.00 28.79 20.41
CA LYS A 636 -62.37 27.53 19.94
C LYS A 636 -61.15 27.67 19.00
N ILE A 637 -60.88 28.84 18.42
CA ILE A 637 -59.77 29.03 17.45
C ILE A 637 -58.61 29.84 18.06
N GLY A 638 -58.88 30.73 19.02
CA GLY A 638 -57.86 31.56 19.67
C GLY A 638 -57.93 33.02 19.21
N VAL A 639 -56.83 33.76 19.38
CA VAL A 639 -56.69 35.13 18.88
C VAL A 639 -56.33 35.12 17.39
N ILE A 640 -57.15 35.78 16.57
CA ILE A 640 -56.93 35.98 15.14
C ILE A 640 -56.50 37.43 14.93
N ALA A 641 -55.37 37.62 14.28
CA ALA A 641 -54.87 38.94 13.93
C ALA A 641 -55.53 39.42 12.64
N GLY A 642 -56.18 40.59 12.69
CA GLY A 642 -56.58 41.33 11.50
C GLY A 642 -55.38 42.05 10.93
N CYS A 643 -54.88 41.59 9.80
CA CYS A 643 -53.61 42.03 9.25
C CYS A 643 -53.76 42.62 7.85
N TYR A 644 -52.81 43.48 7.48
CA TYR A 644 -52.67 44.03 6.13
C TYR A 644 -51.37 43.55 5.50
N ILE A 645 -51.44 42.98 4.29
CA ILE A 645 -50.26 42.43 3.62
C ILE A 645 -49.44 43.56 3.03
N VAL A 646 -48.26 43.80 3.61
CA VAL A 646 -47.34 44.89 3.23
C VAL A 646 -46.56 44.50 1.98
N ALA A 647 -46.01 43.29 1.96
CA ALA A 647 -45.19 42.81 0.85
C ALA A 647 -45.33 41.29 0.67
N GLY A 648 -45.22 40.83 -0.58
CA GLY A 648 -45.22 39.40 -0.90
C GLY A 648 -46.60 38.74 -0.82
N LYS A 649 -46.61 37.46 -0.45
CA LYS A 649 -47.79 36.59 -0.42
C LYS A 649 -47.77 35.76 0.86
N ILE A 650 -48.92 35.52 1.46
CA ILE A 650 -49.06 34.61 2.60
C ILE A 650 -49.75 33.34 2.13
N LYS A 651 -49.17 32.18 2.43
CA LYS A 651 -49.82 30.88 2.24
C LYS A 651 -50.30 30.33 3.58
N ARG A 652 -51.43 29.62 3.58
CA ARG A 652 -51.88 28.83 4.73
C ARG A 652 -50.92 27.65 4.96
N ASN A 653 -50.61 27.33 6.22
CA ASN A 653 -49.62 26.31 6.63
C ASN A 653 -48.14 26.64 6.30
N ALA A 654 -47.82 27.85 5.85
CA ALA A 654 -46.43 28.28 5.77
C ALA A 654 -45.86 28.55 7.17
N LYS A 655 -44.54 28.46 7.31
CA LYS A 655 -43.86 28.92 8.52
C LYS A 655 -43.96 30.44 8.60
N ALA A 656 -44.07 30.94 9.81
CA ALA A 656 -44.15 32.35 10.11
C ALA A 656 -43.46 32.68 11.43
N ARG A 657 -42.89 33.88 11.49
CA ARG A 657 -42.32 34.47 12.70
C ARG A 657 -43.05 35.78 13.03
N LEU A 658 -43.31 36.00 14.31
CA LEU A 658 -43.88 37.25 14.82
C LEU A 658 -42.74 38.15 15.29
N VAL A 659 -42.66 39.35 14.72
CA VAL A 659 -41.64 40.36 15.00
C VAL A 659 -42.29 41.59 15.63
N ARG A 660 -41.78 42.01 16.78
CA ARG A 660 -42.22 43.24 17.48
C ARG A 660 -40.98 44.09 17.74
N ASN A 661 -40.97 45.34 17.26
CA ASN A 661 -39.84 46.26 17.40
C ASN A 661 -38.49 45.66 16.94
N GLY A 662 -38.50 44.81 15.90
CA GLY A 662 -37.30 44.15 15.37
C GLY A 662 -36.83 42.90 16.12
N VAL A 663 -37.56 42.45 17.15
CA VAL A 663 -37.25 41.21 17.89
C VAL A 663 -38.26 40.12 17.55
N VAL A 664 -37.76 38.92 17.23
CA VAL A 664 -38.60 37.73 17.00
C VAL A 664 -39.13 37.22 18.33
N LEU A 665 -40.45 37.27 18.52
CA LEU A 665 -41.14 36.82 19.74
C LEU A 665 -41.61 35.37 19.66
N TRP A 666 -41.93 34.92 18.44
CA TRP A 666 -42.50 33.60 18.22
C TRP A 666 -42.20 33.12 16.81
N GLU A 667 -42.01 31.81 16.65
CA GLU A 667 -41.83 31.13 15.39
C GLU A 667 -42.70 29.86 15.37
N GLY A 668 -43.39 29.63 14.26
CA GLY A 668 -44.22 28.44 14.07
C GLY A 668 -44.97 28.47 12.75
N GLU A 669 -46.16 27.87 12.70
CA GLU A 669 -46.95 27.75 11.48
C GLU A 669 -48.23 28.59 11.53
N ILE A 670 -48.69 29.05 10.37
CA ILE A 670 -49.97 29.74 10.21
C ILE A 670 -51.11 28.70 10.26
N SER A 671 -51.93 28.77 11.30
CA SER A 671 -53.03 27.82 11.55
C SER A 671 -54.24 28.07 10.66
N SER A 672 -54.55 29.34 10.39
CA SER A 672 -55.68 29.74 9.54
C SER A 672 -55.43 31.04 8.82
N LEU A 673 -55.94 31.13 7.59
CA LEU A 673 -55.90 32.32 6.75
C LEU A 673 -57.29 32.55 6.18
N LYS A 674 -57.91 33.67 6.54
CA LYS A 674 -59.28 34.01 6.14
C LYS A 674 -59.35 35.42 5.57
N HIS A 675 -60.18 35.60 4.55
CA HIS A 675 -60.58 36.92 4.08
C HIS A 675 -62.07 37.07 4.30
N HIS A 676 -62.46 37.98 5.19
CA HIS A 676 -63.83 38.13 5.68
C HIS A 676 -64.38 36.83 6.30
N LYS A 677 -65.17 36.07 5.53
CA LYS A 677 -65.77 34.78 5.96
C LYS A 677 -65.20 33.57 5.23
N ASP A 678 -64.38 33.78 4.21
CA ASP A 678 -63.89 32.72 3.33
C ASP A 678 -62.48 32.30 3.72
N ASP A 679 -62.26 30.99 3.84
CA ASP A 679 -60.93 30.40 3.97
C ASP A 679 -60.18 30.53 2.63
N LYS A 680 -59.01 31.17 2.67
CA LYS A 680 -58.15 31.36 1.49
C LYS A 680 -56.87 30.54 1.65
N ARG A 681 -56.41 29.96 0.54
CA ARG A 681 -55.16 29.20 0.50
C ARG A 681 -53.94 30.11 0.43
N GLU A 682 -54.07 31.20 -0.31
CA GLU A 682 -53.04 32.22 -0.45
C GLU A 682 -53.68 33.60 -0.57
N MET A 683 -52.96 34.63 -0.13
CA MET A 683 -53.35 36.04 -0.23
C MET A 683 -52.14 36.87 -0.66
N SER A 684 -52.36 37.81 -1.58
CA SER A 684 -51.30 38.67 -2.15
C SER A 684 -51.29 40.06 -1.52
N ALA A 685 -50.19 40.79 -1.68
CA ALA A 685 -50.02 42.15 -1.19
C ALA A 685 -51.19 43.09 -1.57
N GLY A 686 -51.54 44.00 -0.65
CA GLY A 686 -52.60 44.99 -0.84
C GLY A 686 -54.00 44.58 -0.38
N PHE A 687 -54.17 43.34 0.10
CA PHE A 687 -55.43 42.87 0.69
C PHE A 687 -55.33 42.76 2.22
N GLU A 688 -56.47 42.94 2.88
CA GLU A 688 -56.63 42.63 4.30
C GLU A 688 -56.85 41.12 4.48
N CYS A 689 -56.38 40.55 5.58
CA CYS A 689 -56.62 39.14 5.90
C CYS A 689 -56.60 38.90 7.40
N GLY A 690 -57.40 37.94 7.86
CA GLY A 690 -57.31 37.37 9.20
C GLY A 690 -56.28 36.23 9.21
N VAL A 691 -55.24 36.38 10.02
CA VAL A 691 -54.17 35.38 10.21
C VAL A 691 -54.26 34.83 11.63
N GLY A 692 -54.36 33.50 11.76
CA GLY A 692 -54.23 32.80 13.04
C GLY A 692 -52.87 32.10 13.14
N LEU A 693 -52.19 32.24 14.28
CA LEU A 693 -50.94 31.53 14.57
C LEU A 693 -51.23 30.23 15.32
N TYR A 694 -50.41 29.19 15.15
CA TYR A 694 -50.61 27.93 15.84
C TYR A 694 -50.14 28.00 17.31
N ARG A 695 -51.07 27.79 18.26
CA ARG A 695 -50.79 27.77 19.72
C ARG A 695 -50.12 29.05 20.26
N TYR A 696 -50.40 30.20 19.66
CA TYR A 696 -49.90 31.49 20.13
C TYR A 696 -51.00 32.55 20.11
N ASP A 697 -51.25 33.17 21.26
CA ASP A 697 -52.37 34.09 21.47
C ASP A 697 -51.94 35.54 21.81
N ASP A 698 -50.67 35.82 22.13
CA ASP A 698 -50.18 37.17 22.51
C ASP A 698 -49.80 38.03 21.29
N ILE A 699 -50.78 38.25 20.40
CA ILE A 699 -50.62 39.11 19.24
C ILE A 699 -51.09 40.53 19.60
N LYS A 700 -50.30 41.56 19.28
CA LYS A 700 -50.64 42.97 19.54
C LYS A 700 -50.70 43.77 18.24
N VAL A 701 -51.46 44.86 18.29
CA VAL A 701 -51.52 45.84 17.20
C VAL A 701 -50.15 46.49 17.02
N GLY A 702 -49.68 46.56 15.78
CA GLY A 702 -48.35 47.03 15.41
C GLY A 702 -47.28 45.94 15.28
N ASP A 703 -47.62 44.67 15.54
CA ASP A 703 -46.71 43.55 15.29
C ASP A 703 -46.60 43.25 13.78
N THR A 704 -45.46 42.74 13.35
CA THR A 704 -45.23 42.26 11.97
C THR A 704 -45.12 40.74 11.96
N ILE A 705 -45.89 40.07 11.12
CA ILE A 705 -45.79 38.64 10.86
C ILE A 705 -45.03 38.46 9.55
N GLU A 706 -43.94 37.72 9.57
CA GLU A 706 -43.16 37.39 8.38
C GLU A 706 -43.32 35.91 8.07
N SER A 707 -43.81 35.59 6.87
CA SER A 707 -43.95 34.21 6.40
C SER A 707 -42.76 33.83 5.53
N PHE A 708 -42.23 32.62 5.76
CA PHE A 708 -41.12 32.06 5.02
C PHE A 708 -41.36 30.57 4.74
N GLU A 709 -40.71 30.06 3.71
CA GLU A 709 -40.71 28.65 3.32
C GLU A 709 -39.28 28.13 3.41
N ILE A 710 -39.10 26.90 3.89
CA ILE A 710 -37.78 26.27 3.93
C ILE A 710 -37.61 25.51 2.63
N ILE A 711 -36.70 25.98 1.78
CA ILE A 711 -36.32 25.31 0.55
C ILE A 711 -35.06 24.50 0.82
N LYS A 712 -35.08 23.23 0.41
CA LYS A 712 -33.92 22.34 0.42
C LYS A 712 -33.13 22.54 -0.86
N ILE A 713 -31.95 23.12 -0.76
CA ILE A 713 -31.03 23.33 -1.88
C ILE A 713 -29.97 22.24 -1.83
N ALA A 714 -29.80 21.49 -2.92
CA ALA A 714 -28.72 20.51 -3.02
C ALA A 714 -27.36 21.24 -3.00
N ARG A 715 -26.44 20.74 -2.17
CA ARG A 715 -25.08 21.28 -2.06
C ARG A 715 -24.15 20.58 -3.06
N GLU A 716 -23.13 21.30 -3.52
CA GLU A 716 -22.06 20.78 -4.36
C GLU A 716 -20.71 20.95 -3.64
N LEU A 717 -19.80 19.99 -3.85
CA LEU A 717 -18.43 19.97 -3.31
C LEU A 717 -17.45 20.79 -4.13
#